data_AF-A0A964JK88-F1
#
_entry.id   AF-A0A964JK88-F1
#
_cell.length_a   1.000
_cell.length_b   1.000
_cell.length_c   1.000
_cell.angle_alpha   90.00
_cell.angle_beta   90.00
_cell.angle_gamma   90.00
#
_symmetry.space_group_name_H-M   'P 1'
#
loop_
_entity.id
_entity.type
_entity.pdbx_description
1 polymer ?
#
loop_
_entity_poly.entity_id
_entity_poly.type
_entity_poly.pdbx_seq_one_letter_code
_entity_poly.pdbx_strand_id
1 'polypeptide(L)'
;MAHPLRTALPRTWYALFAHHAAPLPIQAQAIPLLLAGRECLLCAPTAGGKTEALVAAGLEQLKPEPKDRPQILYICPTRALVNDTFRRLSPIAARLGVRIGRHTADHPPDNTRLPALLITTPEALDSRLVRHPATLRSLRWLLLDELHLLAGSLRGDQLAVLVTRTRAIVRVDGGELRVAAASATVDAPEAVAARYLVNPEVVSSTDGGARWEVSRVSIGGLPEAVVALCAQPGKTLVFANARNDVEGLAHALRGQRPFGDSVYAHHGSLVKDERERVERQFLDRKNAICIATNTLELGIDIGDVDRVAMYGPPPDVASFLQRAGRAGRRSRVAELLLLERNQADHLRFEFLERAALEGKLYGALPAYHPASVVQQAASMLMQNRNRLVTAAAVLARLPAWQAGHLTEDRLTDILGARPDYFTRQPGGVFTAGKVLEYAFDRGRMHSQIAGESAGVVVRDRLTQRAIGVVQSAGDFGSMTIGGRAAVIASRRGDDVFVDRLPGTAALPAKFKPAGRPIWSQADARAYVEHLGLKKGHAGLAPGLWIHGLGDAAGLVFAAALARLGFVVEADGPLVLRTSESLLTLPPTDVPEVLIESALNKHERKLAKLTGQGPDFAHLPVGERERSLILALHPTALRRAWAGLVWTVISEDVVDRINLALGRT
;
A
#
# COMPACT_ATOMS: atom_id res chain seq x y z
N MET A 1 -27.87 -13.84 -30.49
CA MET A 1 -28.30 -14.40 -29.19
C MET A 1 -27.85 -13.47 -28.07
N ALA A 2 -28.65 -13.29 -27.02
CA ALA A 2 -28.24 -12.50 -25.86
C ALA A 2 -27.11 -13.23 -25.09
N HIS A 3 -26.11 -12.50 -24.60
CA HIS A 3 -25.04 -13.07 -23.79
C HIS A 3 -25.59 -13.75 -22.52
N PRO A 4 -25.12 -14.94 -22.09
CA PRO A 4 -25.67 -15.67 -20.95
C PRO A 4 -25.79 -14.85 -19.65
N LEU A 5 -24.82 -13.95 -19.42
CA LEU A 5 -24.84 -13.04 -18.27
C LEU A 5 -26.05 -12.09 -18.24
N ARG A 6 -26.63 -11.73 -19.39
CA ARG A 6 -27.82 -10.87 -19.41
C ARG A 6 -29.02 -11.55 -18.76
N THR A 7 -29.14 -12.87 -18.94
CA THR A 7 -30.17 -13.69 -18.29
C THR A 7 -29.88 -13.87 -16.80
N ALA A 8 -28.59 -13.96 -16.43
CA ALA A 8 -28.17 -14.14 -15.05
C ALA A 8 -28.23 -12.86 -14.19
N LEU A 9 -28.28 -11.68 -14.82
CA LEU A 9 -28.29 -10.37 -14.15
C LEU A 9 -29.51 -9.51 -14.53
N PRO A 10 -30.75 -9.98 -14.32
CA PRO A 10 -31.94 -9.27 -14.79
C PRO A 10 -32.09 -7.87 -14.19
N ARG A 11 -31.60 -7.62 -12.96
CA ARG A 11 -31.71 -6.31 -12.30
C ARG A 11 -30.53 -5.41 -12.65
N THR A 12 -29.31 -5.95 -12.59
CA THR A 12 -28.08 -5.16 -12.64
C THR A 12 -27.51 -4.97 -14.04
N TRP A 13 -27.90 -5.81 -15.01
CA TRP A 13 -27.34 -5.79 -16.37
C TRP A 13 -27.43 -4.41 -17.03
N TYR A 14 -28.62 -3.79 -17.06
CA TYR A 14 -28.79 -2.51 -17.74
C TYR A 14 -28.14 -1.34 -17.02
N ALA A 15 -27.98 -1.42 -15.70
CA ALA A 15 -27.36 -0.36 -14.92
C ALA A 15 -25.83 -0.34 -15.08
N LEU A 16 -25.21 -1.50 -15.32
CA LEU A 16 -23.75 -1.67 -15.35
C LEU A 16 -23.18 -1.96 -16.73
N PHE A 17 -23.92 -2.68 -17.59
CA PHE A 17 -23.38 -3.23 -18.84
C PHE A 17 -24.09 -2.72 -20.11
N ALA A 18 -25.15 -1.91 -20.01
CA ALA A 18 -25.92 -1.46 -21.19
C ALA A 18 -25.10 -0.69 -22.23
N HIS A 19 -24.01 -0.03 -21.82
CA HIS A 19 -23.15 0.76 -22.70
C HIS A 19 -21.93 -0.02 -23.22
N HIS A 20 -21.78 -1.28 -22.84
CA HIS A 20 -20.65 -2.12 -23.24
C HIS A 20 -21.04 -3.08 -24.36
N ALA A 21 -20.20 -3.17 -25.40
CA ALA A 21 -20.44 -4.08 -26.52
C ALA A 21 -20.46 -5.56 -26.08
N ALA A 22 -19.63 -5.92 -25.10
CA ALA A 22 -19.60 -7.23 -24.44
C ALA A 22 -18.97 -7.12 -23.04
N PRO A 23 -19.28 -8.04 -22.10
CA PRO A 23 -18.57 -8.16 -20.84
C PRO A 23 -17.09 -8.51 -21.04
N LEU A 24 -16.22 -8.02 -20.16
CA LEU A 24 -14.80 -8.36 -20.16
C LEU A 24 -14.59 -9.83 -19.70
N PRO A 25 -13.48 -10.49 -20.09
CA PRO A 25 -13.24 -11.90 -19.75
C PRO A 25 -13.35 -12.20 -18.25
N ILE A 26 -12.79 -11.35 -17.39
CA ILE A 26 -12.89 -11.51 -15.93
C ILE A 26 -14.34 -11.43 -15.44
N GLN A 27 -15.19 -10.59 -16.06
CA GLN A 27 -16.60 -10.44 -15.72
C GLN A 27 -17.37 -11.70 -16.15
N ALA A 28 -17.13 -12.19 -17.36
CA ALA A 28 -17.75 -13.39 -17.91
C ALA A 28 -17.47 -14.65 -17.05
N GLN A 29 -16.25 -14.76 -16.51
CA GLN A 29 -15.84 -15.91 -15.70
C GLN A 29 -16.26 -15.78 -14.22
N ALA A 30 -16.12 -14.60 -13.62
CA ALA A 30 -16.33 -14.43 -12.19
C ALA A 30 -17.81 -14.28 -11.79
N ILE A 31 -18.62 -13.58 -12.59
CA ILE A 31 -20.02 -13.29 -12.22
C ILE A 31 -20.83 -14.58 -11.97
N PRO A 32 -20.76 -15.64 -12.80
CA PRO A 32 -21.49 -16.88 -12.54
C PRO A 32 -21.11 -17.54 -11.21
N LEU A 33 -19.82 -17.54 -10.87
CA LEU A 33 -19.32 -18.10 -9.60
C LEU A 33 -19.84 -17.30 -8.40
N LEU A 34 -19.80 -15.97 -8.49
CA LEU A 34 -20.32 -15.07 -7.45
C LEU A 34 -21.84 -15.23 -7.28
N LEU A 35 -22.59 -15.37 -8.38
CA LEU A 35 -24.03 -15.64 -8.35
C LEU A 35 -24.38 -17.00 -7.73
N ALA A 36 -23.53 -18.01 -7.94
CA ALA A 36 -23.61 -19.30 -7.26
C ALA A 36 -23.20 -19.23 -5.77
N GLY A 37 -22.80 -18.04 -5.27
CA GLY A 37 -22.43 -17.82 -3.89
C GLY A 37 -21.03 -18.33 -3.53
N ARG A 38 -20.17 -18.61 -4.51
CA ARG A 38 -18.77 -18.98 -4.29
C ARG A 38 -17.97 -17.75 -3.88
N GLU A 39 -17.00 -17.95 -2.99
CA GLU A 39 -16.01 -16.92 -2.65
C GLU A 39 -14.91 -16.91 -3.71
N CYS A 40 -14.58 -15.73 -4.23
CA CYS A 40 -13.64 -15.61 -5.35
C CYS A 40 -12.61 -14.51 -5.12
N LEU A 41 -11.38 -14.73 -5.62
CA LEU A 41 -10.40 -13.68 -5.85
C LEU A 41 -10.30 -13.40 -7.35
N LEU A 42 -10.61 -12.17 -7.75
CA LEU A 42 -10.51 -11.70 -9.13
C LEU A 42 -9.16 -10.98 -9.31
N CYS A 43 -8.29 -11.54 -10.14
CA CYS A 43 -6.98 -10.99 -10.48
C CYS A 43 -6.98 -10.49 -11.92
N ALA A 44 -6.93 -9.18 -12.11
CA ALA A 44 -6.83 -8.58 -13.44
C ALA A 44 -6.16 -7.19 -13.36
N PRO A 45 -5.60 -6.66 -14.45
CA PRO A 45 -5.05 -5.30 -14.49
C PRO A 45 -6.03 -4.21 -14.02
N THR A 46 -5.49 -3.02 -13.72
CA THR A 46 -6.30 -1.80 -13.51
C THR A 46 -7.20 -1.58 -14.72
N ALA A 47 -8.45 -1.15 -14.50
CA ALA A 47 -9.49 -1.04 -15.53
C ALA A 47 -9.95 -2.37 -16.18
N GLY A 48 -9.52 -3.53 -15.67
CA GLY A 48 -9.97 -4.85 -16.14
C GLY A 48 -11.43 -5.21 -15.81
N GLY A 49 -12.23 -4.31 -15.22
CA GLY A 49 -13.66 -4.56 -14.94
C GLY A 49 -13.97 -5.38 -13.69
N LYS A 50 -13.00 -5.52 -12.77
CA LYS A 50 -13.13 -6.29 -11.52
C LYS A 50 -14.21 -5.73 -10.59
N THR A 51 -14.23 -4.41 -10.41
CA THR A 51 -15.19 -3.71 -9.55
C THR A 51 -16.62 -3.94 -10.03
N GLU A 52 -16.86 -3.82 -11.34
CA GLU A 52 -18.17 -4.03 -11.95
C GLU A 52 -18.65 -5.48 -11.78
N ALA A 53 -17.74 -6.48 -11.86
CA ALA A 53 -18.09 -7.87 -11.60
C ALA A 53 -18.55 -8.10 -10.14
N LEU A 54 -17.80 -7.58 -9.16
CA LEU A 54 -18.14 -7.71 -7.74
C LEU A 54 -19.47 -7.01 -7.41
N VAL A 55 -19.65 -5.78 -7.89
CA VAL A 55 -20.82 -4.95 -7.61
C VAL A 55 -22.06 -5.51 -8.30
N ALA A 56 -21.96 -5.95 -9.56
CA ALA A 56 -23.08 -6.55 -10.28
C ALA A 56 -23.64 -7.77 -9.53
N ALA A 57 -22.77 -8.74 -9.21
CA ALA A 57 -23.19 -9.95 -8.54
C ALA A 57 -23.73 -9.68 -7.12
N GLY A 58 -23.08 -8.79 -6.36
CA GLY A 58 -23.52 -8.42 -5.02
C GLY A 58 -24.90 -7.73 -5.02
N LEU A 59 -25.10 -6.74 -5.89
CA LEU A 59 -26.36 -6.00 -5.99
C LEU A 59 -27.51 -6.85 -6.53
N GLU A 60 -27.24 -7.75 -7.48
CA GLU A 60 -28.25 -8.64 -8.06
C GLU A 60 -28.92 -9.49 -6.97
N GLN A 61 -28.13 -9.96 -6.01
CA GLN A 61 -28.59 -10.85 -4.96
C GLN A 61 -29.24 -10.10 -3.77
N LEU A 62 -29.35 -8.76 -3.76
CA LEU A 62 -29.95 -8.01 -2.65
C LEU A 62 -31.36 -8.53 -2.29
N LYS A 63 -31.58 -8.85 -1.01
CA LYS A 63 -32.89 -9.28 -0.49
C LYS A 63 -33.72 -8.08 -0.04
N PRO A 64 -35.05 -8.19 0.04
CA PRO A 64 -35.92 -7.10 0.50
C PRO A 64 -35.75 -6.67 1.97
N GLU A 65 -35.00 -7.42 2.79
CA GLU A 65 -34.92 -7.26 4.25
C GLU A 65 -33.47 -7.21 4.79
N PRO A 66 -33.21 -6.59 5.95
CA PRO A 66 -33.97 -5.51 6.60
C PRO A 66 -33.71 -4.17 5.92
N LYS A 67 -34.74 -3.33 5.80
CA LYS A 67 -34.55 -1.90 5.53
C LYS A 67 -33.69 -1.33 6.67
N ASP A 68 -32.70 -0.51 6.34
CA ASP A 68 -31.86 0.22 7.32
C ASP A 68 -30.67 -0.54 7.92
N ARG A 69 -30.27 -1.66 7.31
CA ARG A 69 -28.99 -2.33 7.59
C ARG A 69 -28.25 -2.72 6.31
N PRO A 70 -26.90 -2.71 6.30
CA PRO A 70 -26.13 -3.15 5.15
C PRO A 70 -26.31 -4.65 4.91
N GLN A 71 -26.48 -5.01 3.64
CA GLN A 71 -26.37 -6.37 3.15
C GLN A 71 -25.04 -6.59 2.42
N ILE A 72 -24.43 -5.50 1.94
CA ILE A 72 -23.12 -5.51 1.29
C ILE A 72 -22.23 -4.51 2.00
N LEU A 73 -21.06 -4.96 2.42
CA LEU A 73 -19.98 -4.11 2.89
C LEU A 73 -18.86 -4.14 1.85
N TYR A 74 -18.52 -2.97 1.31
CA TYR A 74 -17.46 -2.80 0.31
C TYR A 74 -16.23 -2.18 1.00
N ILE A 75 -15.13 -2.91 1.05
CA ILE A 75 -13.89 -2.53 1.75
C ILE A 75 -12.90 -1.98 0.73
N CYS A 76 -12.55 -0.71 0.89
CA CYS A 76 -11.47 -0.07 0.15
C CYS A 76 -10.25 0.14 1.07
N PRO A 77 -9.01 -0.01 0.56
CA PRO A 77 -7.80 0.19 1.35
C PRO A 77 -7.54 1.64 1.77
N THR A 78 -8.16 2.63 1.12
CA THR A 78 -7.98 4.04 1.45
C THR A 78 -9.28 4.80 1.46
N ARG A 79 -9.32 5.90 2.25
CA ARG A 79 -10.47 6.80 2.30
C ARG A 79 -10.75 7.48 0.96
N ALA A 80 -9.70 7.79 0.21
CA ALA A 80 -9.83 8.37 -1.13
C ALA A 80 -10.55 7.40 -2.07
N LEU A 81 -10.19 6.11 -2.03
CA LEU A 81 -10.89 5.10 -2.82
C LEU A 81 -12.33 4.85 -2.34
N VAL A 82 -12.62 4.96 -1.04
CA VAL A 82 -14.01 4.96 -0.54
C VAL A 82 -14.83 6.08 -1.19
N ASN A 83 -14.29 7.31 -1.20
CA ASN A 83 -14.95 8.47 -1.79
C ASN A 83 -15.16 8.31 -3.30
N ASP A 84 -14.15 7.83 -4.00
CA ASP A 84 -14.20 7.57 -5.44
C ASP A 84 -15.24 6.50 -5.80
N THR A 85 -15.16 5.35 -5.13
CA THR A 85 -16.10 4.23 -5.31
C THR A 85 -17.53 4.68 -5.01
N PHE A 86 -17.73 5.46 -3.95
CA PHE A 86 -19.04 6.01 -3.62
C PHE A 86 -19.59 6.90 -4.73
N ARG A 87 -18.77 7.82 -5.26
CA ARG A 87 -19.16 8.68 -6.38
C ARG A 87 -19.51 7.87 -7.63
N ARG A 88 -18.72 6.86 -7.98
CA ARG A 88 -18.92 6.00 -9.16
C ARG A 88 -20.16 5.11 -9.06
N LEU A 89 -20.39 4.52 -7.88
CA LEU A 89 -21.49 3.57 -7.68
C LEU A 89 -22.81 4.25 -7.32
N SER A 90 -22.82 5.51 -6.87
CA SER A 90 -24.06 6.20 -6.49
C SER A 90 -25.09 6.32 -7.62
N PRO A 91 -24.74 6.74 -8.85
CA PRO A 91 -25.68 6.77 -9.96
C PRO A 91 -26.25 5.39 -10.31
N ILE A 92 -25.40 4.34 -10.23
CA ILE A 92 -25.78 2.96 -10.52
C ILE A 92 -26.77 2.46 -9.47
N ALA A 93 -26.46 2.66 -8.18
CA ALA A 93 -27.31 2.29 -7.07
C ALA A 93 -28.67 3.02 -7.12
N ALA A 94 -28.68 4.31 -7.47
CA ALA A 94 -29.90 5.10 -7.62
C ALA A 94 -30.83 4.53 -8.71
N ARG A 95 -30.29 4.13 -9.86
CA ARG A 95 -31.07 3.47 -10.94
C ARG A 95 -31.69 2.13 -10.50
N LEU A 96 -31.07 1.47 -9.54
CA LEU A 96 -31.54 0.19 -8.97
C LEU A 96 -32.44 0.37 -7.75
N GLY A 97 -32.70 1.61 -7.30
CA GLY A 97 -33.44 1.89 -6.06
C GLY A 97 -32.70 1.44 -4.79
N VAL A 98 -31.38 1.28 -4.87
CA VAL A 98 -30.53 0.80 -3.77
C VAL A 98 -29.92 2.00 -3.04
N ARG A 99 -30.09 2.05 -1.71
CA ARG A 99 -29.38 3.03 -0.88
C ARG A 99 -27.92 2.63 -0.71
N ILE A 100 -27.04 3.57 -1.03
CA ILE A 100 -25.60 3.46 -0.86
C ILE A 100 -25.12 4.54 0.12
N GLY A 101 -24.08 4.24 0.88
CA GLY A 101 -23.42 5.22 1.75
C GLY A 101 -21.95 4.88 1.94
N ARG A 102 -21.24 5.76 2.64
CA ARG A 102 -19.83 5.60 2.98
C ARG A 102 -19.62 5.76 4.47
N HIS A 103 -18.65 5.02 5.02
CA HIS A 103 -18.20 5.13 6.39
C HIS A 103 -16.68 5.27 6.43
N THR A 104 -16.22 6.42 6.90
CA THR A 104 -14.81 6.66 7.23
C THR A 104 -14.75 7.50 8.51
N ALA A 105 -13.56 7.77 9.04
CA ALA A 105 -13.43 8.68 10.19
C ALA A 105 -13.99 10.08 9.90
N ASP A 106 -13.97 10.51 8.64
CA ASP A 106 -14.45 11.83 8.22
C ASP A 106 -15.95 11.84 7.83
N HIS A 107 -16.54 10.65 7.67
CA HIS A 107 -17.93 10.45 7.31
C HIS A 107 -18.54 9.40 8.24
N PRO A 108 -18.91 9.79 9.49
CA PRO A 108 -19.67 8.91 10.37
C PRO A 108 -21.07 8.69 9.77
N PRO A 109 -21.61 7.46 9.77
CA PRO A 109 -22.89 7.17 9.17
C PRO A 109 -23.98 7.31 10.22
N ASP A 110 -25.20 7.58 9.75
CA ASP A 110 -26.38 7.44 10.60
C ASP A 110 -26.61 5.94 10.88
N ASN A 111 -26.36 5.53 12.13
CA ASN A 111 -26.51 4.14 12.55
C ASN A 111 -27.97 3.69 12.67
N THR A 112 -28.93 4.61 12.64
CA THR A 112 -30.36 4.27 12.67
C THR A 112 -30.90 3.92 11.28
N ARG A 113 -30.24 4.42 10.23
CA ARG A 113 -30.73 4.33 8.85
C ARG A 113 -29.64 3.92 7.86
N LEU A 114 -28.95 2.81 8.09
CA LEU A 114 -27.81 2.42 7.26
C LEU A 114 -28.21 2.01 5.83
N PRO A 115 -27.37 2.31 4.83
CA PRO A 115 -27.60 1.92 3.44
C PRO A 115 -27.47 0.40 3.26
N ALA A 116 -28.08 -0.15 2.20
CA ALA A 116 -27.94 -1.56 1.85
C ALA A 116 -26.53 -1.90 1.35
N LEU A 117 -25.87 -0.95 0.68
CA LEU A 117 -24.46 -1.01 0.29
C LEU A 117 -23.68 0.06 1.07
N LEU A 118 -22.76 -0.38 1.94
CA LEU A 118 -21.90 0.51 2.71
C LEU A 118 -20.45 0.37 2.25
N ILE A 119 -19.83 1.47 1.83
CA ILE A 119 -18.41 1.50 1.43
C ILE A 119 -17.58 2.00 2.62
N THR A 120 -16.52 1.30 3.00
CA THR A 120 -15.74 1.63 4.20
C THR A 120 -14.27 1.22 4.06
N THR A 121 -13.44 1.56 5.04
CA THR A 121 -12.06 1.04 5.17
C THR A 121 -11.98 -0.08 6.22
N PRO A 122 -10.90 -0.89 6.27
CA PRO A 122 -10.70 -1.88 7.33
C PRO A 122 -10.79 -1.28 8.74
N GLU A 123 -10.19 -0.12 8.98
CA GLU A 123 -10.16 0.53 10.30
C GLU A 123 -11.57 0.99 10.72
N ALA A 124 -12.36 1.49 9.78
CA ALA A 124 -13.75 1.88 10.05
C ALA A 124 -14.68 0.67 10.24
N LEU A 125 -14.40 -0.47 9.58
CA LEU A 125 -15.04 -1.75 9.90
C LEU A 125 -14.69 -2.21 11.32
N ASP A 126 -13.43 -2.16 11.72
CA ASP A 126 -13.02 -2.49 13.09
C ASP A 126 -13.76 -1.62 14.12
N SER A 127 -13.79 -0.30 13.91
CA SER A 127 -14.54 0.63 14.76
C SER A 127 -16.03 0.28 14.85
N ARG A 128 -16.64 -0.12 13.73
CA ARG A 128 -18.04 -0.56 13.69
C ARG A 128 -18.28 -1.88 14.42
N LEU A 129 -17.39 -2.86 14.27
CA LEU A 129 -17.46 -4.11 15.02
C LEU A 129 -17.39 -3.87 16.53
N VAL A 130 -16.59 -2.88 16.95
CA VAL A 130 -16.49 -2.50 18.37
C VAL A 130 -17.74 -1.76 18.86
N ARG A 131 -18.21 -0.74 18.13
CA ARG A 131 -19.25 0.18 18.62
C ARG A 131 -20.68 -0.24 18.27
N HIS A 132 -20.88 -0.83 17.09
CA HIS A 132 -22.19 -1.12 16.53
C HIS A 132 -22.25 -2.50 15.83
N PRO A 133 -21.79 -3.61 16.46
CA PRO A 133 -21.70 -4.92 15.79
C PRO A 133 -23.05 -5.43 15.29
N ALA A 134 -24.16 -5.13 16.00
CA ALA A 134 -25.50 -5.55 15.62
C ALA A 134 -25.94 -5.03 14.24
N THR A 135 -25.37 -3.91 13.77
CA THR A 135 -25.72 -3.37 12.46
C THR A 135 -25.17 -4.20 11.30
N LEU A 136 -24.27 -5.14 11.56
CA LEU A 136 -23.64 -5.98 10.53
C LEU A 136 -24.30 -7.35 10.38
N ARG A 137 -25.29 -7.70 11.20
CA ARG A 137 -25.89 -9.06 11.21
C ARG A 137 -26.61 -9.43 9.92
N SER A 138 -27.07 -8.45 9.14
CA SER A 138 -27.72 -8.66 7.84
C SER A 138 -26.75 -8.77 6.67
N LEU A 139 -25.44 -8.65 6.90
CA LEU A 139 -24.46 -8.75 5.83
C LEU A 139 -24.50 -10.12 5.18
N ARG A 140 -24.49 -10.12 3.85
CA ARG A 140 -24.36 -11.32 3.03
C ARG A 140 -23.11 -11.32 2.18
N TRP A 141 -22.63 -10.13 1.82
CA TRP A 141 -21.42 -9.95 1.03
C TRP A 141 -20.46 -8.99 1.72
N LEU A 142 -19.20 -9.40 1.81
CA LEU A 142 -18.06 -8.56 2.09
C LEU A 142 -17.19 -8.51 0.84
N LEU A 143 -17.15 -7.36 0.18
CA LEU A 143 -16.38 -7.14 -1.05
C LEU A 143 -15.06 -6.47 -0.69
N LEU A 144 -13.93 -7.09 -0.99
CA LEU A 144 -12.58 -6.58 -0.70
C LEU A 144 -11.96 -6.07 -2.00
N ASP A 145 -11.79 -4.76 -2.13
CA ASP A 145 -11.21 -4.17 -3.35
C ASP A 145 -9.73 -3.82 -3.17
N GLU A 146 -8.99 -3.82 -4.28
CA GLU A 146 -7.55 -3.55 -4.35
C GLU A 146 -6.74 -4.31 -3.27
N LEU A 147 -7.02 -5.61 -3.12
CA LEU A 147 -6.51 -6.42 -2.01
C LEU A 147 -4.97 -6.46 -1.93
N HIS A 148 -4.25 -6.38 -3.06
CA HIS A 148 -2.79 -6.28 -3.09
C HIS A 148 -2.20 -5.11 -2.30
N LEU A 149 -2.97 -4.05 -2.02
CA LEU A 149 -2.51 -2.93 -1.19
C LEU A 149 -2.55 -3.23 0.31
N LEU A 150 -3.25 -4.31 0.69
CA LEU A 150 -3.38 -4.76 2.08
C LEU A 150 -2.66 -6.10 2.28
N ALA A 151 -2.73 -7.01 1.31
CA ALA A 151 -2.12 -8.33 1.37
C ALA A 151 -0.63 -8.22 1.68
N GLY A 152 -0.16 -9.04 2.64
CA GLY A 152 1.24 -9.00 3.07
C GLY A 152 1.61 -7.77 3.89
N SER A 153 0.63 -7.04 4.42
CA SER A 153 0.87 -5.96 5.38
C SER A 153 0.16 -6.22 6.71
N LEU A 154 0.56 -5.49 7.75
CA LEU A 154 -0.14 -5.48 9.03
C LEU A 154 -1.64 -5.17 8.89
N ARG A 155 -2.00 -4.27 7.97
CA ARG A 155 -3.41 -3.92 7.67
C ARG A 155 -4.15 -5.10 7.03
N GLY A 156 -3.46 -5.87 6.19
CA GLY A 156 -4.00 -7.11 5.63
C GLY A 156 -4.22 -8.18 6.69
N ASP A 157 -3.29 -8.34 7.63
CA ASP A 157 -3.44 -9.30 8.72
C ASP A 157 -4.58 -8.90 9.66
N GLN A 158 -4.73 -7.60 9.94
CA GLN A 158 -5.90 -7.06 10.65
C GLN A 158 -7.19 -7.38 9.88
N LEU A 159 -7.25 -7.09 8.57
CA LEU A 159 -8.43 -7.35 7.75
C LEU A 159 -8.86 -8.83 7.79
N ALA A 160 -7.92 -9.78 7.78
CA ALA A 160 -8.24 -11.20 7.90
C ALA A 160 -8.96 -11.52 9.22
N VAL A 161 -8.55 -10.90 10.34
CA VAL A 161 -9.27 -11.02 11.62
C VAL A 161 -10.65 -10.37 11.55
N LEU A 162 -10.77 -9.20 10.92
CA LEU A 162 -12.06 -8.51 10.75
C LEU A 162 -13.04 -9.35 9.92
N VAL A 163 -12.58 -10.07 8.89
CA VAL A 163 -13.41 -11.02 8.13
C VAL A 163 -13.95 -12.11 9.07
N THR A 164 -13.09 -12.77 9.85
CA THR A 164 -13.50 -13.82 10.80
C THR A 164 -14.47 -13.30 11.86
N ARG A 165 -14.20 -12.13 12.45
CA ARG A 165 -15.09 -11.47 13.41
C ARG A 165 -16.45 -11.12 12.79
N THR A 166 -16.46 -10.64 11.55
CA THR A 166 -17.71 -10.30 10.85
C THR A 166 -18.53 -11.55 10.56
N ARG A 167 -17.90 -12.65 10.12
CA ARG A 167 -18.56 -13.96 9.97
C ARG A 167 -19.23 -14.41 11.27
N ALA A 168 -18.54 -14.27 12.41
CA ALA A 168 -19.10 -14.62 13.71
C ALA A 168 -20.32 -13.77 14.09
N ILE A 169 -20.30 -12.47 13.77
CA ILE A 169 -21.45 -11.58 14.00
C ILE A 169 -22.67 -11.95 13.15
N VAL A 170 -22.45 -12.27 11.87
CA VAL A 170 -23.53 -12.65 10.94
C VAL A 170 -24.15 -14.01 11.32
N ARG A 171 -23.33 -14.96 11.79
CA ARG A 171 -23.79 -16.29 12.20
C ARG A 171 -24.70 -16.30 13.43
N VAL A 172 -24.69 -15.24 14.25
CA VAL A 172 -25.53 -15.14 15.46
C VAL A 172 -27.02 -15.33 15.13
N ASP A 173 -27.46 -14.80 13.99
CA ASP A 173 -28.86 -14.90 13.54
C ASP A 173 -29.03 -15.98 12.44
N GLY A 174 -28.10 -16.96 12.36
CA GLY A 174 -28.10 -18.02 11.33
C GLY A 174 -27.73 -17.55 9.93
N GLY A 175 -27.25 -16.32 9.78
CA GLY A 175 -26.83 -15.75 8.51
C GLY A 175 -25.52 -16.35 7.99
N GLU A 176 -25.32 -16.22 6.69
CA GLU A 176 -24.10 -16.65 6.01
C GLU A 176 -23.46 -15.46 5.29
N LEU A 177 -22.21 -15.15 5.66
CA LEU A 177 -21.40 -14.13 5.01
C LEU A 177 -20.50 -14.76 3.96
N ARG A 178 -20.62 -14.27 2.71
CA ARG A 178 -19.71 -14.56 1.61
C ARG A 178 -18.71 -13.42 1.44
N VAL A 179 -17.50 -13.76 1.07
CA VAL A 179 -16.43 -12.79 0.80
C VAL A 179 -15.99 -12.93 -0.65
N ALA A 180 -15.84 -11.80 -1.35
CA ALA A 180 -15.22 -11.77 -2.66
C ALA A 180 -14.18 -10.66 -2.70
N ALA A 181 -13.07 -10.90 -3.38
CA ALA A 181 -11.95 -9.99 -3.45
C ALA A 181 -11.60 -9.65 -4.90
N ALA A 182 -11.12 -8.43 -5.10
CA ALA A 182 -10.51 -7.97 -6.34
C ALA A 182 -9.09 -7.49 -6.06
N SER A 183 -8.19 -7.80 -6.97
CA SER A 183 -6.81 -7.34 -6.91
C SER A 183 -6.27 -7.08 -8.31
N ALA A 184 -5.32 -6.15 -8.42
CA ALA A 184 -4.36 -6.19 -9.52
C ALA A 184 -3.60 -7.53 -9.52
N THR A 185 -2.79 -7.76 -10.55
CA THR A 185 -1.91 -8.93 -10.63
C THR A 185 -1.13 -9.11 -9.33
N VAL A 186 -1.09 -10.33 -8.81
CA VAL A 186 -0.37 -10.74 -7.60
C VAL A 186 0.42 -12.01 -7.91
N ASP A 187 1.57 -12.20 -7.27
CA ASP A 187 2.49 -13.32 -7.54
C ASP A 187 1.91 -14.69 -7.13
N ALA A 188 1.23 -14.76 -5.98
CA ALA A 188 0.66 -15.99 -5.43
C ALA A 188 -0.85 -15.83 -5.08
N PRO A 189 -1.75 -15.75 -6.07
CA PRO A 189 -3.15 -15.41 -5.84
C PRO A 189 -3.88 -16.42 -4.95
N GLU A 190 -3.58 -17.72 -5.04
CA GLU A 190 -4.19 -18.76 -4.20
C GLU A 190 -3.80 -18.57 -2.72
N ALA A 191 -2.53 -18.27 -2.47
CA ALA A 191 -2.01 -18.00 -1.12
C ALA A 191 -2.61 -16.71 -0.54
N VAL A 192 -2.78 -15.67 -1.37
CA VAL A 192 -3.50 -14.45 -0.98
C VAL A 192 -4.95 -14.78 -0.64
N ALA A 193 -5.66 -15.49 -1.52
CA ALA A 193 -7.07 -15.82 -1.36
C ALA A 193 -7.34 -16.61 -0.07
N ALA A 194 -6.52 -17.63 0.21
CA ALA A 194 -6.64 -18.49 1.39
C ALA A 194 -6.51 -17.73 2.73
N ARG A 195 -5.92 -16.52 2.75
CA ARG A 195 -5.81 -15.72 3.97
C ARG A 195 -7.13 -15.05 4.38
N TYR A 196 -8.04 -14.82 3.43
CA TYR A 196 -9.28 -14.05 3.63
C TYR A 196 -10.55 -14.86 3.34
N LEU A 197 -10.47 -15.78 2.38
CA LEU A 197 -11.60 -16.50 1.81
C LEU A 197 -11.66 -17.96 2.30
N VAL A 198 -12.82 -18.58 2.17
CA VAL A 198 -13.07 -20.00 2.48
C VAL A 198 -13.35 -20.74 1.17
N ASN A 199 -12.56 -21.78 0.89
CA ASN A 199 -12.61 -22.55 -0.36
C ASN A 199 -12.65 -21.66 -1.61
N PRO A 200 -11.69 -20.73 -1.77
CA PRO A 200 -11.74 -19.72 -2.81
C PRO A 200 -11.55 -20.29 -4.21
N GLU A 201 -12.27 -19.72 -5.16
CA GLU A 201 -11.95 -19.81 -6.59
C GLU A 201 -11.07 -18.61 -6.98
N VAL A 202 -9.95 -18.85 -7.66
CA VAL A 202 -9.12 -17.78 -8.22
C VAL A 202 -9.46 -17.62 -9.69
N VAL A 203 -9.88 -16.43 -10.08
CA VAL A 203 -10.16 -16.08 -11.48
C VAL A 203 -9.14 -15.03 -11.91
N SER A 204 -8.31 -15.39 -12.89
CA SER A 204 -7.22 -14.55 -13.37
C SER A 204 -7.42 -14.19 -14.84
N SER A 205 -7.17 -12.93 -15.19
CA SER A 205 -7.21 -12.43 -16.56
C SER A 205 -6.07 -11.44 -16.76
N THR A 206 -5.21 -11.69 -17.74
CA THR A 206 -4.21 -10.71 -18.21
C THR A 206 -4.81 -9.76 -19.25
N ASP A 207 -5.98 -10.10 -19.81
CA ASP A 207 -6.71 -9.26 -20.76
C ASP A 207 -7.24 -7.98 -20.11
N GLY A 208 -7.18 -6.88 -20.86
CA GLY A 208 -7.67 -5.57 -20.43
C GLY A 208 -6.61 -4.63 -19.84
N GLY A 209 -5.34 -5.04 -19.78
CA GLY A 209 -4.23 -4.11 -19.52
C GLY A 209 -3.99 -3.17 -20.72
N ALA A 210 -3.71 -1.90 -20.46
CA ALA A 210 -3.28 -0.97 -21.52
C ALA A 210 -1.97 -1.48 -22.15
N ARG A 211 -1.88 -1.46 -23.48
CA ARG A 211 -0.58 -1.59 -24.15
C ARG A 211 0.17 -0.28 -23.99
N TRP A 212 1.46 -0.34 -23.71
CA TRP A 212 2.26 0.88 -23.51
C TRP A 212 3.15 1.15 -24.70
N GLU A 213 3.16 2.39 -25.14
CA GLU A 213 4.24 2.93 -25.96
C GLU A 213 5.22 3.64 -25.03
N VAL A 214 6.41 3.08 -24.88
CA VAL A 214 7.41 3.55 -23.92
C VAL A 214 8.42 4.46 -24.62
N SER A 215 8.51 5.70 -24.15
CA SER A 215 9.55 6.66 -24.52
C SER A 215 10.48 6.88 -23.34
N ARG A 216 11.79 6.88 -23.56
CA ARG A 216 12.81 7.12 -22.53
C ARG A 216 13.55 8.41 -22.82
N VAL A 217 13.74 9.25 -21.80
CA VAL A 217 14.46 10.50 -21.92
C VAL A 217 15.44 10.63 -20.76
N SER A 218 16.72 10.70 -21.07
CA SER A 218 17.75 11.04 -20.08
C SER A 218 17.68 12.52 -19.74
N ILE A 219 17.55 12.82 -18.45
CA ILE A 219 17.40 14.17 -17.92
C ILE A 219 18.57 14.49 -17.00
N GLY A 220 19.35 15.52 -17.34
CA GLY A 220 20.47 15.98 -16.51
C GLY A 220 20.01 16.69 -15.22
N GLY A 221 18.77 17.17 -15.21
CA GLY A 221 18.13 17.77 -14.05
C GLY A 221 16.71 18.23 -14.34
N LEU A 222 16.26 19.19 -13.55
CA LEU A 222 14.91 19.74 -13.64
C LEU A 222 14.61 20.43 -14.99
N PRO A 223 15.53 21.21 -15.61
CA PRO A 223 15.25 21.87 -16.88
C PRO A 223 14.92 20.89 -18.02
N GLU A 224 15.69 19.83 -18.17
CA GLU A 224 15.49 18.81 -19.20
C GLU A 224 14.18 18.04 -18.96
N ALA A 225 13.85 17.78 -17.69
CA ALA A 225 12.57 17.17 -17.32
C ALA A 225 11.38 18.06 -17.72
N VAL A 226 11.47 19.37 -17.50
CA VAL A 226 10.45 20.33 -17.93
C VAL A 226 10.29 20.32 -19.44
N VAL A 227 11.40 20.32 -20.20
CA VAL A 227 11.37 20.26 -21.67
C VAL A 227 10.67 18.97 -22.14
N ALA A 228 11.05 17.81 -21.60
CA ALA A 228 10.46 16.53 -21.96
C ALA A 228 8.95 16.47 -21.66
N LEU A 229 8.53 17.00 -20.51
CA LEU A 229 7.13 17.01 -20.09
C LEU A 229 6.28 18.01 -20.90
N CYS A 230 6.87 19.13 -21.34
CA CYS A 230 6.21 20.14 -22.17
C CYS A 230 6.26 19.86 -23.67
N ALA A 231 6.92 18.78 -24.10
CA ALA A 231 7.11 18.47 -25.52
C ALA A 231 5.79 18.29 -26.29
N GLN A 232 4.71 17.86 -25.63
CA GLN A 232 3.41 17.65 -26.25
C GLN A 232 2.28 18.09 -25.32
N PRO A 233 1.17 18.64 -25.86
CA PRO A 233 -0.03 18.95 -25.08
C PRO A 233 -0.78 17.67 -24.69
N GLY A 234 -1.67 17.78 -23.72
CA GLY A 234 -2.54 16.68 -23.28
C GLY A 234 -2.67 16.63 -21.77
N LYS A 235 -3.40 15.62 -21.29
CA LYS A 235 -3.54 15.39 -19.85
C LYS A 235 -2.47 14.40 -19.39
N THR A 236 -1.49 14.89 -18.66
CA THR A 236 -0.31 14.12 -18.23
C THR A 236 -0.30 13.90 -16.72
N LEU A 237 -0.10 12.66 -16.30
CA LEU A 237 0.14 12.31 -14.89
C LEU A 237 1.61 11.95 -14.69
N VAL A 238 2.32 12.71 -13.87
CA VAL A 238 3.74 12.49 -13.56
C VAL A 238 3.86 11.89 -12.18
N PHE A 239 4.54 10.76 -12.06
CA PHE A 239 4.90 10.17 -10.77
C PHE A 239 6.33 10.51 -10.39
N ALA A 240 6.52 11.05 -9.18
CA ALA A 240 7.83 11.25 -8.57
C ALA A 240 7.89 10.55 -7.21
N ASN A 241 9.08 10.04 -6.85
CA ASN A 241 9.23 9.24 -5.62
C ASN A 241 9.37 10.09 -4.36
N ALA A 242 9.74 11.38 -4.49
CA ALA A 242 9.90 12.29 -3.36
C ALA A 242 8.95 13.49 -3.45
N ARG A 243 8.49 13.97 -2.29
CA ARG A 243 7.62 15.15 -2.20
C ARG A 243 8.32 16.41 -2.72
N ASN A 244 9.63 16.52 -2.47
CA ASN A 244 10.44 17.63 -2.99
C ASN A 244 10.48 17.64 -4.52
N ASP A 245 10.59 16.48 -5.17
CA ASP A 245 10.56 16.37 -6.63
C ASP A 245 9.19 16.78 -7.18
N VAL A 246 8.10 16.36 -6.51
CA VAL A 246 6.74 16.79 -6.87
C VAL A 246 6.60 18.30 -6.86
N GLU A 247 7.03 18.93 -5.77
CA GLU A 247 6.93 20.38 -5.57
C GLU A 247 7.84 21.15 -6.54
N GLY A 248 9.08 20.68 -6.73
CA GLY A 248 10.05 21.28 -7.64
C GLY A 248 9.59 21.22 -9.11
N LEU A 249 9.15 20.05 -9.58
CA LEU A 249 8.60 19.90 -10.93
C LEU A 249 7.36 20.75 -11.13
N ALA A 250 6.41 20.71 -10.19
CA ALA A 250 5.18 21.49 -10.28
C ALA A 250 5.43 22.99 -10.30
N HIS A 251 6.43 23.47 -9.55
CA HIS A 251 6.84 24.87 -9.58
C HIS A 251 7.48 25.24 -10.92
N ALA A 252 8.41 24.43 -11.44
CA ALA A 252 9.14 24.72 -12.67
C ALA A 252 8.26 24.62 -13.93
N LEU A 253 7.26 23.74 -13.95
CA LEU A 253 6.31 23.58 -15.05
C LEU A 253 5.25 24.70 -15.09
N ARG A 254 4.99 25.38 -13.96
CA ARG A 254 3.92 26.39 -13.89
C ARG A 254 4.25 27.58 -14.78
N GLY A 255 3.27 27.99 -15.58
CA GLY A 255 3.42 29.07 -16.56
C GLY A 255 4.04 28.63 -17.89
N GLN A 256 4.59 27.41 -17.97
CA GLN A 256 5.17 26.88 -19.20
C GLN A 256 4.08 26.42 -20.18
N ARG A 257 4.24 26.72 -21.46
CA ARG A 257 3.42 26.07 -22.50
C ARG A 257 3.80 24.58 -22.59
N PRO A 258 2.85 23.67 -22.85
CA PRO A 258 1.45 23.92 -23.20
C PRO A 258 0.50 24.06 -22.00
N PHE A 259 0.93 23.83 -20.76
CA PHE A 259 0.02 23.68 -19.61
C PHE A 259 -0.40 25.01 -18.95
N GLY A 260 0.41 26.06 -19.06
CA GLY A 260 0.21 27.33 -18.37
C GLY A 260 0.09 27.11 -16.86
N ASP A 261 -1.01 27.58 -16.26
CA ASP A 261 -1.27 27.41 -14.83
C ASP A 261 -1.92 26.08 -14.43
N SER A 262 -2.26 25.23 -15.41
CA SER A 262 -2.91 23.92 -15.21
C SER A 262 -1.90 22.85 -14.77
N VAL A 263 -1.11 23.19 -13.76
CA VAL A 263 -0.07 22.38 -13.13
C VAL A 263 -0.44 22.13 -11.67
N TYR A 264 -0.46 20.88 -11.26
CA TYR A 264 -0.95 20.48 -9.95
C TYR A 264 0.04 19.55 -9.22
N ALA A 265 0.28 19.82 -7.94
CA ALA A 265 1.05 18.93 -7.05
C ALA A 265 0.10 18.09 -6.19
N HIS A 266 0.41 16.80 -6.00
CA HIS A 266 -0.42 15.89 -5.22
C HIS A 266 0.40 14.89 -4.38
N HIS A 267 0.42 15.05 -3.05
CA HIS A 267 1.15 14.13 -2.17
C HIS A 267 0.61 14.12 -0.74
N GLY A 268 1.05 13.14 0.06
CA GLY A 268 0.53 12.88 1.41
C GLY A 268 0.67 14.04 2.41
N SER A 269 1.67 14.92 2.22
CA SER A 269 1.82 16.13 3.05
C SER A 269 0.79 17.24 2.79
N LEU A 270 0.05 17.23 1.67
CA LEU A 270 -1.04 18.19 1.45
C LEU A 270 -2.25 17.78 2.27
N VAL A 271 -3.02 18.73 2.80
CA VAL A 271 -4.24 18.37 3.51
C VAL A 271 -5.27 17.74 2.57
N LYS A 272 -6.20 16.96 3.15
CA LYS A 272 -7.23 16.25 2.39
C LYS A 272 -8.01 17.17 1.44
N ASP A 273 -8.49 18.31 1.93
CA ASP A 273 -9.30 19.23 1.13
C ASP A 273 -8.54 19.77 -0.09
N GLU A 274 -7.23 20.01 0.04
CA GLU A 274 -6.38 20.44 -1.07
C GLU A 274 -6.16 19.31 -2.09
N ARG A 275 -5.98 18.07 -1.62
CA ARG A 275 -5.89 16.89 -2.51
C ARG A 275 -7.18 16.69 -3.31
N GLU A 276 -8.34 16.71 -2.64
CA GLU A 276 -9.65 16.59 -3.27
C GLU A 276 -9.96 17.77 -4.21
N ARG A 277 -9.41 18.96 -3.93
CA ARG A 277 -9.49 20.10 -4.84
C ARG A 277 -8.66 19.86 -6.11
N VAL A 278 -7.44 19.35 -5.98
CA VAL A 278 -6.57 19.00 -7.12
C VAL A 278 -7.19 17.90 -7.96
N GLU A 279 -7.67 16.82 -7.35
CA GLU A 279 -8.35 15.70 -8.04
C GLU A 279 -9.52 16.20 -8.91
N ARG A 280 -10.40 17.03 -8.34
CA ARG A 280 -11.52 17.64 -9.08
C ARG A 280 -11.06 18.56 -10.20
N GLN A 281 -10.09 19.43 -9.93
CA GLN A 281 -9.58 20.36 -10.94
C GLN A 281 -8.91 19.62 -12.10
N PHE A 282 -8.19 18.53 -11.82
CA PHE A 282 -7.53 17.74 -12.83
C PHE A 282 -8.55 16.93 -13.63
N LEU A 283 -9.58 16.35 -13.00
CA LEU A 283 -10.63 15.56 -13.64
C LEU A 283 -11.18 16.21 -14.91
N ASP A 284 -11.55 17.50 -14.84
CA ASP A 284 -12.25 18.21 -15.93
C ASP A 284 -11.32 18.84 -16.98
N ARG A 285 -10.01 18.81 -16.79
CA ARG A 285 -9.05 19.46 -17.69
C ARG A 285 -8.63 18.54 -18.84
N LYS A 286 -8.69 19.07 -20.06
CA LYS A 286 -8.18 18.39 -21.27
C LYS A 286 -6.66 18.53 -21.46
N ASN A 287 -6.09 19.64 -21.01
CA ASN A 287 -4.66 19.92 -21.12
C ASN A 287 -4.16 20.41 -19.76
N ALA A 288 -3.52 19.51 -19.02
CA ALA A 288 -3.07 19.75 -17.66
C ALA A 288 -2.03 18.71 -17.28
N ILE A 289 -1.19 19.05 -16.32
CA ILE A 289 -0.19 18.14 -15.77
C ILE A 289 -0.35 18.04 -14.25
N CYS A 290 -0.45 16.82 -13.74
CA CYS A 290 -0.49 16.55 -12.30
C CYS A 290 0.74 15.76 -11.91
N ILE A 291 1.52 16.27 -10.97
CA ILE A 291 2.72 15.63 -10.44
C ILE A 291 2.37 15.07 -9.07
N ALA A 292 2.59 13.77 -8.86
CA ALA A 292 2.17 13.08 -7.65
C ALA A 292 3.19 12.07 -7.13
N THR A 293 3.14 11.78 -5.83
CA THR A 293 3.78 10.56 -5.29
C THR A 293 2.86 9.35 -5.50
N ASN A 294 3.06 8.28 -4.74
CA ASN A 294 2.15 7.13 -4.70
C ASN A 294 0.69 7.43 -4.34
N THR A 295 0.35 8.67 -3.99
CA THR A 295 -1.03 9.06 -3.66
C THR A 295 -2.02 8.89 -4.83
N LEU A 296 -1.54 8.97 -6.08
CA LEU A 296 -2.37 8.76 -7.28
C LEU A 296 -2.04 7.44 -8.00
N GLU A 297 -1.20 6.57 -7.41
CA GLU A 297 -1.03 5.18 -7.88
C GLU A 297 -2.32 4.36 -7.72
N LEU A 298 -3.18 4.80 -6.80
CA LEU A 298 -4.40 4.15 -6.35
C LEU A 298 -5.63 4.48 -7.21
N GLY A 299 -6.58 3.55 -7.29
CA GLY A 299 -7.77 3.48 -8.17
C GLY A 299 -8.70 4.70 -8.27
N ILE A 300 -8.35 5.85 -7.68
CA ILE A 300 -9.08 7.11 -7.77
C ILE A 300 -9.28 7.48 -9.24
N ASP A 301 -10.49 7.91 -9.59
CA ASP A 301 -10.80 8.42 -10.92
C ASP A 301 -10.43 9.89 -11.02
N ILE A 302 -9.33 10.10 -11.75
CA ILE A 302 -8.75 11.40 -12.11
C ILE A 302 -9.06 11.76 -13.58
N GLY A 303 -10.00 11.04 -14.20
CA GLY A 303 -10.35 11.13 -15.62
C GLY A 303 -9.40 10.34 -16.52
N ASP A 304 -9.59 10.51 -17.82
CA ASP A 304 -8.73 9.88 -18.82
C ASP A 304 -7.40 10.63 -18.90
N VAL A 305 -6.33 9.94 -18.57
CA VAL A 305 -4.96 10.44 -18.71
C VAL A 305 -4.41 9.91 -20.03
N ASP A 306 -3.90 10.83 -20.86
CA ASP A 306 -3.34 10.51 -22.17
C ASP A 306 -1.94 9.90 -22.03
N ARG A 307 -1.15 10.48 -21.11
CA ARG A 307 0.25 10.12 -20.87
C ARG A 307 0.56 9.98 -19.39
N VAL A 308 1.27 8.91 -19.03
CA VAL A 308 1.91 8.79 -17.72
C VAL A 308 3.41 9.02 -17.87
N ALA A 309 3.98 9.86 -17.02
CA ALA A 309 5.42 10.02 -16.92
C ALA A 309 5.93 9.54 -15.55
N MET A 310 7.13 8.97 -15.50
CA MET A 310 7.79 8.57 -14.25
C MET A 310 9.12 9.32 -14.12
N TYR A 311 9.19 10.23 -13.15
CA TYR A 311 10.39 10.95 -12.77
C TYR A 311 11.25 10.07 -11.86
N GLY A 312 12.13 9.28 -12.49
CA GLY A 312 12.88 8.20 -11.87
C GLY A 312 12.05 6.91 -11.68
N PRO A 313 12.74 5.77 -11.50
CA PRO A 313 12.14 4.44 -11.45
C PRO A 313 11.26 4.27 -10.19
N PRO A 314 10.06 3.68 -10.30
CA PRO A 314 9.24 3.33 -9.13
C PRO A 314 9.96 2.33 -8.20
N PRO A 315 9.47 2.14 -6.97
CA PRO A 315 10.14 1.27 -6.00
C PRO A 315 10.21 -0.20 -6.45
N ASP A 316 9.16 -0.72 -7.07
CA ASP A 316 9.00 -2.12 -7.45
C ASP A 316 8.12 -2.28 -8.71
N VAL A 317 8.04 -3.52 -9.20
CA VAL A 317 7.28 -3.88 -10.44
C VAL A 317 5.78 -3.64 -10.26
N ALA A 318 5.23 -3.90 -9.07
CA ALA A 318 3.82 -3.68 -8.80
C ALA A 318 3.46 -2.19 -8.92
N SER A 319 4.28 -1.31 -8.34
CA SER A 319 4.15 0.14 -8.44
C SER A 319 4.33 0.62 -9.88
N PHE A 320 5.25 0.02 -10.65
CA PHE A 320 5.39 0.31 -12.09
C PHE A 320 4.09 0.03 -12.84
N LEU A 321 3.52 -1.17 -12.70
CA LEU A 321 2.27 -1.58 -13.34
C LEU A 321 1.09 -0.68 -12.93
N GLN A 322 1.00 -0.33 -11.65
CA GLN A 322 -0.07 0.55 -11.14
C GLN A 322 0.02 1.97 -11.70
N ARG A 323 1.23 2.54 -11.75
CA ARG A 323 1.48 3.86 -12.36
C ARG A 323 1.18 3.83 -13.85
N ALA A 324 1.71 2.83 -14.55
CA ALA A 324 1.52 2.64 -15.99
C ALA A 324 0.03 2.46 -16.36
N GLY A 325 -0.73 1.73 -15.53
CA GLY A 325 -2.17 1.53 -15.70
C GLY A 325 -3.05 2.76 -15.41
N ARG A 326 -2.47 3.94 -15.16
CA ARG A 326 -3.23 5.20 -14.99
C ARG A 326 -3.58 5.87 -16.31
N ALA A 327 -2.81 5.62 -17.37
CA ALA A 327 -3.14 6.05 -18.73
C ALA A 327 -3.96 4.98 -19.47
N GLY A 328 -4.61 5.39 -20.56
CA GLY A 328 -5.27 4.46 -21.48
C GLY A 328 -6.53 3.77 -20.93
N ARG A 329 -7.29 4.44 -20.04
CA ARG A 329 -8.58 3.89 -19.55
C ARG A 329 -9.63 3.73 -20.67
N ARG A 330 -9.53 4.53 -21.75
CA ARG A 330 -10.43 4.50 -22.92
C ARG A 330 -9.73 4.16 -24.24
N SER A 331 -8.44 4.49 -24.39
CA SER A 331 -7.61 4.06 -25.54
C SER A 331 -6.90 2.74 -25.22
N ARG A 332 -6.79 1.82 -26.18
CA ARG A 332 -6.06 0.55 -25.96
C ARG A 332 -4.55 0.72 -25.80
N VAL A 333 -4.02 1.89 -26.16
CA VAL A 333 -2.60 2.25 -26.07
C VAL A 333 -2.45 3.48 -25.17
N ALA A 334 -1.55 3.39 -24.21
CA ALA A 334 -1.16 4.43 -23.27
C ALA A 334 0.29 4.83 -23.51
N GLU A 335 0.58 6.13 -23.50
CA GLU A 335 1.96 6.60 -23.62
C GLU A 335 2.63 6.64 -22.24
N LEU A 336 3.80 6.00 -22.13
CA LEU A 336 4.63 6.02 -20.94
C LEU A 336 5.93 6.76 -21.23
N LEU A 337 6.19 7.83 -20.48
CA LEU A 337 7.44 8.59 -20.54
C LEU A 337 8.31 8.30 -19.32
N LEU A 338 9.44 7.63 -19.51
CA LEU A 338 10.39 7.32 -18.44
C LEU A 338 11.49 8.37 -18.44
N LEU A 339 11.58 9.15 -17.35
CA LEU A 339 12.57 10.21 -17.19
C LEU A 339 13.73 9.70 -16.34
N GLU A 340 14.88 9.48 -16.98
CA GLU A 340 16.07 8.86 -16.39
C GLU A 340 17.05 9.93 -15.89
N ARG A 341 17.25 10.03 -14.57
CA ARG A 341 18.13 11.09 -14.01
C ARG A 341 19.61 10.76 -14.09
N ASN A 342 19.94 9.50 -14.33
CA ASN A 342 21.29 8.96 -14.45
C ASN A 342 21.22 7.53 -15.02
N GLN A 343 22.38 6.91 -15.26
CA GLN A 343 22.45 5.52 -15.74
C GLN A 343 21.87 4.50 -14.74
N ALA A 344 21.87 4.79 -13.43
CA ALA A 344 21.23 3.93 -12.44
C ALA A 344 19.71 3.83 -12.69
N ASP A 345 19.07 4.97 -12.96
CA ASP A 345 17.65 5.04 -13.29
C ASP A 345 17.35 4.25 -14.57
N HIS A 346 18.20 4.35 -15.60
CA HIS A 346 18.07 3.59 -16.84
C HIS A 346 18.01 2.08 -16.60
N LEU A 347 19.01 1.53 -15.90
CA LEU A 347 19.08 0.10 -15.57
C LEU A 347 17.87 -0.36 -14.74
N ARG A 348 17.41 0.48 -13.81
CA ARG A 348 16.21 0.17 -13.01
C ARG A 348 14.94 0.19 -13.85
N PHE A 349 14.77 1.14 -14.75
CA PHE A 349 13.60 1.16 -15.64
C PHE A 349 13.59 -0.05 -16.57
N GLU A 350 14.75 -0.41 -17.13
CA GLU A 350 14.89 -1.61 -17.97
C GLU A 350 14.45 -2.88 -17.23
N PHE A 351 14.91 -3.06 -16.00
CA PHE A 351 14.48 -4.17 -15.14
C PHE A 351 12.96 -4.19 -14.89
N LEU A 352 12.40 -3.04 -14.47
CA LEU A 352 10.99 -2.93 -14.11
C LEU A 352 10.07 -3.17 -15.31
N GLU A 353 10.42 -2.60 -16.46
CA GLU A 353 9.68 -2.79 -17.71
C GLU A 353 9.71 -4.25 -18.17
N ARG A 354 10.89 -4.88 -18.17
CA ARG A 354 11.03 -6.29 -18.53
C ARG A 354 10.20 -7.18 -17.62
N ALA A 355 10.28 -6.98 -16.30
CA ALA A 355 9.50 -7.75 -15.35
C ALA A 355 7.98 -7.56 -15.53
N ALA A 356 7.56 -6.33 -15.80
CA ALA A 356 6.16 -6.00 -16.09
C ALA A 356 5.64 -6.70 -17.36
N LEU A 357 6.43 -6.70 -18.45
CA LEU A 357 6.09 -7.38 -19.70
C LEU A 357 6.05 -8.90 -19.57
N GLU A 358 6.94 -9.47 -18.75
CA GLU A 358 6.96 -10.90 -18.43
C GLU A 358 5.86 -11.30 -17.41
N GLY A 359 5.10 -10.33 -16.87
CA GLY A 359 4.08 -10.58 -15.85
C GLY A 359 4.63 -11.06 -14.50
N LYS A 360 5.92 -10.81 -14.23
CA LYS A 360 6.60 -11.26 -13.01
C LYS A 360 6.55 -10.20 -11.93
N LEU A 361 6.02 -10.57 -10.78
CA LEU A 361 6.06 -9.77 -9.56
C LEU A 361 6.93 -10.50 -8.56
N TYR A 362 7.90 -9.83 -7.94
CA TYR A 362 8.86 -10.48 -7.03
C TYR A 362 8.52 -10.23 -5.55
N GLY A 363 7.25 -10.00 -5.23
CA GLY A 363 6.79 -9.71 -3.86
C GLY A 363 6.38 -10.95 -3.11
N ALA A 364 7.18 -11.39 -2.12
CA ALA A 364 6.76 -12.41 -1.18
C ALA A 364 5.76 -11.84 -0.16
N LEU A 365 4.67 -12.55 0.12
CA LEU A 365 3.83 -12.25 1.27
C LEU A 365 4.60 -12.56 2.57
N PRO A 366 4.83 -11.59 3.47
CA PRO A 366 5.32 -11.91 4.80
C PRO A 366 4.34 -12.84 5.52
N ALA A 367 4.89 -13.78 6.27
CA ALA A 367 4.15 -14.88 6.85
C ALA A 367 3.05 -14.41 7.83
N TYR A 368 3.35 -13.45 8.71
CA TYR A 368 2.45 -13.02 9.79
C TYR A 368 3.01 -11.81 10.57
N HIS A 369 2.16 -10.85 10.93
CA HIS A 369 2.47 -9.73 11.83
C HIS A 369 1.68 -9.84 13.15
N PRO A 370 2.28 -10.32 14.25
CA PRO A 370 1.59 -10.53 15.52
C PRO A 370 1.14 -9.24 16.22
N ALA A 371 1.71 -8.09 15.83
CA ALA A 371 1.23 -6.79 16.25
C ALA A 371 -0.28 -6.59 15.94
N SER A 372 -0.80 -7.21 14.87
CA SER A 372 -2.22 -7.14 14.53
C SER A 372 -3.10 -7.79 15.61
N VAL A 373 -2.65 -8.91 16.20
CA VAL A 373 -3.41 -9.63 17.24
C VAL A 373 -3.51 -8.81 18.52
N VAL A 374 -2.46 -8.07 18.88
CA VAL A 374 -2.47 -7.16 20.03
C VAL A 374 -3.58 -6.12 19.87
N GLN A 375 -3.61 -5.46 18.72
CA GLN A 375 -4.63 -4.45 18.45
C GLN A 375 -6.03 -5.04 18.33
N GLN A 376 -6.16 -6.24 17.78
CA GLN A 376 -7.44 -6.95 17.69
C GLN A 376 -7.92 -7.42 19.07
N ALA A 377 -7.03 -7.82 19.98
CA ALA A 377 -7.37 -8.11 21.37
C ALA A 377 -7.92 -6.86 22.09
N ALA A 378 -7.28 -5.70 21.89
CA ALA A 378 -7.80 -4.42 22.38
C ALA A 378 -9.20 -4.13 21.82
N SER A 379 -9.41 -4.36 20.52
CA SER A 379 -10.72 -4.16 19.88
C SER A 379 -11.78 -5.10 20.43
N MET A 380 -11.47 -6.38 20.64
CA MET A 380 -12.40 -7.35 21.21
C MET A 380 -12.75 -7.05 22.68
N LEU A 381 -11.77 -6.59 23.46
CA LEU A 381 -11.98 -6.11 24.82
C LEU A 381 -12.97 -4.94 24.83
N MET A 382 -12.73 -3.94 23.99
CA MET A 382 -13.61 -2.77 23.91
C MET A 382 -14.98 -3.11 23.30
N GLN A 383 -15.08 -4.14 22.46
CA GLN A 383 -16.36 -4.62 21.93
C GLN A 383 -17.23 -5.29 23.00
N ASN A 384 -16.61 -5.93 24.00
CA ASN A 384 -17.33 -6.60 25.07
C ASN A 384 -18.00 -5.55 25.99
N ARG A 385 -19.29 -5.72 26.28
CA ARG A 385 -20.05 -4.83 27.18
C ARG A 385 -19.43 -4.73 28.57
N ASN A 386 -18.86 -5.81 29.06
CA ASN A 386 -18.21 -5.85 30.38
C ASN A 386 -16.75 -5.35 30.35
N ARG A 387 -16.24 -4.97 29.16
CA ARG A 387 -14.84 -4.57 28.94
C ARG A 387 -13.83 -5.64 29.37
N LEU A 388 -14.16 -6.90 29.09
CA LEU A 388 -13.36 -8.08 29.43
C LEU A 388 -12.96 -8.85 28.18
N VAL A 389 -11.75 -9.41 28.19
CA VAL A 389 -11.30 -10.38 27.18
C VAL A 389 -10.40 -11.45 27.80
N THR A 390 -10.41 -12.65 27.25
CA THR A 390 -9.45 -13.73 27.56
C THR A 390 -8.64 -14.06 26.32
N ALA A 391 -7.46 -14.65 26.51
CA ALA A 391 -6.64 -15.13 25.39
C ALA A 391 -7.39 -16.17 24.54
N ALA A 392 -8.08 -17.14 25.14
CA ALA A 392 -8.98 -18.07 24.43
C ALA A 392 -9.99 -17.35 23.53
N ALA A 393 -10.64 -16.30 24.05
CA ALA A 393 -11.66 -15.57 23.31
C ALA A 393 -11.06 -14.83 22.09
N VAL A 394 -9.82 -14.35 22.19
CA VAL A 394 -9.10 -13.75 21.06
C VAL A 394 -8.76 -14.81 20.04
N LEU A 395 -8.11 -15.91 20.45
CA LEU A 395 -7.70 -17.00 19.56
C LEU A 395 -8.87 -17.58 18.77
N ALA A 396 -10.01 -17.79 19.41
CA ALA A 396 -11.23 -18.30 18.77
C ALA A 396 -11.80 -17.38 17.67
N ARG A 397 -11.34 -16.12 17.59
CA ARG A 397 -11.77 -15.12 16.60
C ARG A 397 -10.70 -14.79 15.57
N LEU A 398 -9.51 -15.40 15.66
CA LEU A 398 -8.48 -15.30 14.64
C LEU A 398 -8.78 -16.25 13.48
N PRO A 399 -8.36 -15.94 12.24
CA PRO A 399 -8.36 -16.92 11.16
C PRO A 399 -7.40 -18.07 11.50
N ALA A 400 -7.69 -19.28 11.02
CA ALA A 400 -6.96 -20.50 11.38
C ALA A 400 -5.44 -20.39 11.17
N TRP A 401 -5.02 -19.76 10.07
CA TRP A 401 -3.61 -19.56 9.76
C TRP A 401 -2.90 -18.63 10.78
N GLN A 402 -3.58 -17.62 11.36
CA GLN A 402 -3.00 -16.79 12.42
C GLN A 402 -3.01 -17.51 13.78
N ALA A 403 -4.11 -18.19 14.09
CA ALA A 403 -4.25 -18.92 15.35
C ALA A 403 -3.15 -19.97 15.53
N GLY A 404 -2.72 -20.63 14.44
CA GLY A 404 -1.62 -21.60 14.46
C GLY A 404 -0.25 -21.07 14.91
N HIS A 405 -0.07 -19.75 14.99
CA HIS A 405 1.20 -19.15 15.43
C HIS A 405 1.28 -18.84 16.94
N LEU A 406 0.15 -18.90 17.66
CA LEU A 406 0.04 -18.48 19.06
C LEU A 406 -0.65 -19.55 19.92
N THR A 407 -0.17 -19.75 21.15
CA THR A 407 -0.87 -20.52 22.18
C THR A 407 -1.61 -19.57 23.13
N GLU A 408 -2.56 -20.11 23.91
CA GLU A 408 -3.32 -19.31 24.86
C GLU A 408 -2.43 -18.70 25.95
N ASP A 409 -1.54 -19.50 26.55
CA ASP A 409 -0.60 -19.03 27.57
C ASP A 409 0.30 -17.91 27.03
N ARG A 410 0.84 -18.10 25.82
CA ARG A 410 1.70 -17.12 25.17
C ARG A 410 0.98 -15.81 24.88
N LEU A 411 -0.27 -15.88 24.42
CA LEU A 411 -1.08 -14.68 24.22
C LEU A 411 -1.42 -14.01 25.56
N THR A 412 -1.67 -14.79 26.61
CA THR A 412 -1.87 -14.28 27.97
C THR A 412 -0.63 -13.48 28.43
N ASP A 413 0.58 -14.00 28.21
CA ASP A 413 1.82 -13.29 28.56
C ASP A 413 2.01 -12.01 27.73
N ILE A 414 1.75 -12.07 26.42
CA ILE A 414 1.79 -10.92 25.51
C ILE A 414 0.89 -9.78 26.00
N LEU A 415 -0.35 -10.10 26.41
CA LEU A 415 -1.28 -9.11 26.91
C LEU A 415 -0.85 -8.61 28.31
N GLY A 416 -0.45 -9.53 29.21
CA GLY A 416 -0.05 -9.22 30.58
C GLY A 416 1.22 -8.37 30.71
N ALA A 417 2.11 -8.41 29.72
CA ALA A 417 3.31 -7.56 29.66
C ALA A 417 3.01 -6.06 29.46
N ARG A 418 1.73 -5.65 29.36
CA ARG A 418 1.31 -4.28 29.03
C ARG A 418 0.15 -3.81 29.92
N PRO A 419 0.36 -3.66 31.23
CA PRO A 419 -0.71 -3.33 32.18
C PRO A 419 -1.47 -2.03 31.83
N ASP A 420 -0.80 -1.08 31.17
CA ASP A 420 -1.38 0.20 30.71
C ASP A 420 -2.40 0.04 29.57
N TYR A 421 -2.34 -1.07 28.83
CA TYR A 421 -3.29 -1.43 27.78
C TYR A 421 -4.25 -2.54 28.24
N PHE A 422 -3.73 -3.57 28.90
CA PHE A 422 -4.44 -4.76 29.35
C PHE A 422 -4.12 -5.03 30.82
N THR A 423 -5.04 -4.67 31.71
CA THR A 423 -4.89 -4.94 33.14
C THR A 423 -5.35 -6.36 33.43
N ARG A 424 -4.43 -7.23 33.89
CA ARG A 424 -4.72 -8.63 34.20
C ARG A 424 -5.53 -8.74 35.49
N GLN A 425 -6.60 -9.52 35.44
CA GLN A 425 -7.47 -9.88 36.56
C GLN A 425 -7.30 -11.37 36.94
N PRO A 426 -7.78 -11.80 38.11
CA PRO A 426 -7.82 -13.22 38.47
C PRO A 426 -8.52 -14.07 37.38
N GLY A 427 -8.04 -15.30 37.17
CA GLY A 427 -8.62 -16.22 36.18
C GLY A 427 -8.23 -15.95 34.71
N GLY A 428 -7.19 -15.17 34.44
CA GLY A 428 -6.68 -14.95 33.07
C GLY A 428 -7.51 -13.98 32.23
N VAL A 429 -8.38 -13.20 32.88
CA VAL A 429 -9.21 -12.18 32.24
C VAL A 429 -8.43 -10.85 32.19
N PHE A 430 -8.62 -10.08 31.12
CA PHE A 430 -8.04 -8.75 30.96
C PHE A 430 -9.12 -7.68 30.87
N THR A 431 -8.91 -6.58 31.60
CA THR A 431 -9.68 -5.33 31.52
C THR A 431 -8.89 -4.24 30.80
N ALA A 432 -9.56 -3.16 30.37
CA ALA A 432 -8.88 -2.04 29.72
C ALA A 432 -7.96 -1.32 30.71
N GLY A 433 -6.72 -1.06 30.31
CA GLY A 433 -5.84 -0.13 31.01
C GLY A 433 -6.07 1.32 30.55
N LYS A 434 -5.52 2.28 31.30
CA LYS A 434 -5.73 3.73 31.08
C LYS A 434 -5.35 4.21 29.67
N VAL A 435 -4.29 3.66 29.08
CA VAL A 435 -3.84 4.05 27.74
C VAL A 435 -4.81 3.55 26.67
N LEU A 436 -5.34 2.33 26.83
CA LEU A 436 -6.34 1.79 25.90
C LEU A 436 -7.66 2.57 25.99
N GLU A 437 -8.12 2.91 27.19
CA GLU A 437 -9.32 3.75 27.38
C GLU A 437 -9.15 5.10 26.67
N TYR A 438 -8.04 5.79 26.94
CA TYR A 438 -7.72 7.06 26.29
C TYR A 438 -7.67 6.95 24.75
N ALA A 439 -7.06 5.88 24.23
CA ALA A 439 -6.97 5.63 22.80
C ALA A 439 -8.35 5.34 22.18
N PHE A 440 -9.23 4.62 22.87
CA PHE A 440 -10.59 4.32 22.43
C PHE A 440 -11.46 5.59 22.37
N ASP A 441 -11.40 6.43 23.41
CA ASP A 441 -12.16 7.67 23.50
C ASP A 441 -11.76 8.67 22.39
N ARG A 442 -10.47 8.69 22.05
CA ARG A 442 -9.93 9.50 20.94
C ARG A 442 -10.07 8.85 19.56
N GLY A 443 -10.63 7.64 19.46
CA GLY A 443 -10.78 6.90 18.20
C GLY A 443 -9.45 6.51 17.54
N ARG A 444 -8.35 6.42 18.31
CA ARG A 444 -6.99 6.18 17.81
C ARG A 444 -6.59 4.70 17.79
N MET A 445 -7.37 3.84 18.43
CA MET A 445 -7.01 2.42 18.59
C MET A 445 -7.13 1.56 17.32
N HIS A 446 -7.85 2.02 16.30
CA HIS A 446 -8.20 1.19 15.13
C HIS A 446 -7.18 1.30 13.98
N SER A 447 -6.33 2.34 13.99
CA SER A 447 -5.40 2.62 12.91
C SER A 447 -4.12 1.82 13.04
N GLN A 448 -3.78 1.06 12.01
CA GLN A 448 -2.47 0.42 11.85
C GLN A 448 -1.48 1.25 11.03
N ILE A 449 -1.90 2.43 10.60
CA ILE A 449 -1.02 3.41 9.96
C ILE A 449 -0.35 4.21 11.07
N ALA A 450 0.99 4.17 11.11
CA ALA A 450 1.76 5.00 12.02
C ALA A 450 1.35 6.47 11.84
N GLY A 451 1.00 7.14 12.94
CA GLY A 451 0.44 8.49 12.92
C GLY A 451 1.25 9.48 12.08
N GLU A 452 0.55 10.40 11.42
CA GLU A 452 1.17 11.56 10.76
C GLU A 452 2.12 12.22 11.76
N SER A 453 3.37 12.37 11.32
CA SER A 453 4.44 12.88 12.18
C SER A 453 4.09 14.27 12.69
N ALA A 454 4.41 14.55 13.95
CA ALA A 454 4.51 15.91 14.46
C ALA A 454 5.29 16.75 13.44
N GLY A 455 4.66 17.81 12.93
CA GLY A 455 5.17 18.63 11.85
C GLY A 455 4.46 19.98 11.87
N VAL A 456 5.00 20.94 11.14
CA VAL A 456 4.48 22.31 11.10
C VAL A 456 3.34 22.37 10.10
N VAL A 457 2.16 22.83 10.54
CA VAL A 457 1.02 23.02 9.65
C VAL A 457 1.19 24.34 8.91
N VAL A 458 1.17 24.30 7.58
CA VAL A 458 1.24 25.48 6.73
C VAL A 458 -0.16 25.90 6.33
N ARG A 459 -0.50 27.17 6.57
CA ARG A 459 -1.81 27.77 6.28
C ARG A 459 -1.69 28.96 5.36
N ASP A 460 -2.69 29.14 4.51
CA ASP A 460 -2.85 30.37 3.73
C ASP A 460 -3.25 31.52 4.67
N ARG A 461 -2.52 32.63 4.66
CA ARG A 461 -2.75 33.74 5.61
C ARG A 461 -4.12 34.39 5.43
N LEU A 462 -4.58 34.55 4.20
CA LEU A 462 -5.84 35.25 3.91
C LEU A 462 -7.05 34.37 4.25
N THR A 463 -7.02 33.11 3.82
CA THR A 463 -8.16 32.20 4.00
C THR A 463 -8.12 31.40 5.29
N GLN A 464 -6.99 31.42 6.01
CA GLN A 464 -6.72 30.61 7.22
C GLN A 464 -6.78 29.08 7.00
N ARG A 465 -6.98 28.64 5.75
CA ARG A 465 -7.08 27.22 5.39
C ARG A 465 -5.71 26.57 5.46
N ALA A 466 -5.68 25.36 6.03
CA ALA A 466 -4.49 24.53 5.98
C ALA A 466 -4.21 24.09 4.55
N ILE A 467 -2.94 24.14 4.16
CA ILE A 467 -2.45 23.74 2.85
C ILE A 467 -1.80 22.35 2.96
N GLY A 468 -0.94 22.17 3.98
CA GLY A 468 -0.24 20.91 4.21
C GLY A 468 0.61 20.92 5.47
N VAL A 469 1.33 19.82 5.71
CA VAL A 469 2.22 19.62 6.84
C VAL A 469 3.64 19.38 6.34
N VAL A 470 4.57 20.21 6.83
CA VAL A 470 6.01 20.15 6.51
C VAL A 470 6.79 19.65 7.73
N GLN A 471 8.01 19.12 7.51
CA GLN A 471 8.84 18.63 8.61
C GLN A 471 9.28 19.79 9.51
N SER A 472 9.68 20.89 8.91
CA SER A 472 10.06 22.11 9.60
C SER A 472 9.90 23.32 8.70
N ALA A 473 9.70 24.48 9.32
CA ALA A 473 9.71 25.78 8.68
C ALA A 473 10.39 26.79 9.62
N GLY A 474 11.15 27.72 9.06
CA GLY A 474 11.69 28.86 9.81
C GLY A 474 10.61 29.90 10.13
N ASP A 475 11.00 30.99 10.78
CA ASP A 475 10.09 32.10 11.10
C ASP A 475 9.90 33.08 9.94
N PHE A 476 10.86 33.11 9.00
CA PHE A 476 10.87 33.94 7.79
C PHE A 476 11.42 33.14 6.61
N GLY A 477 11.13 33.59 5.39
CA GLY A 477 11.66 33.03 4.14
C GLY A 477 10.58 32.59 3.16
N SER A 478 10.99 31.96 2.05
CA SER A 478 10.10 31.40 1.04
C SER A 478 10.15 29.88 1.01
N MET A 479 9.05 29.27 0.59
CA MET A 479 8.94 27.82 0.38
C MET A 479 8.02 27.49 -0.79
N THR A 480 8.18 26.32 -1.37
CA THR A 480 7.23 25.76 -2.34
C THR A 480 6.32 24.74 -1.66
N ILE A 481 5.01 24.97 -1.74
CA ILE A 481 3.97 24.05 -1.25
C ILE A 481 2.75 24.07 -2.19
N GLY A 482 2.25 22.89 -2.57
CA GLY A 482 1.17 22.77 -3.55
C GLY A 482 1.55 23.24 -4.96
N GLY A 483 2.83 23.13 -5.33
CA GLY A 483 3.41 23.55 -6.59
C GLY A 483 3.42 25.07 -6.77
N ARG A 484 3.46 25.82 -5.66
CA ARG A 484 3.40 27.29 -5.64
C ARG A 484 4.38 27.85 -4.63
N ALA A 485 5.04 28.94 -5.02
CA ALA A 485 5.87 29.72 -4.12
C ALA A 485 4.99 30.44 -3.08
N ALA A 486 5.46 30.41 -1.85
CA ALA A 486 4.80 30.97 -0.68
C ALA A 486 5.86 31.63 0.20
N VAL A 487 5.57 32.82 0.72
CA VAL A 487 6.42 33.52 1.69
C VAL A 487 5.80 33.42 3.06
N ILE A 488 6.62 33.09 4.06
CA ILE A 488 6.21 33.04 5.46
C ILE A 488 5.91 34.46 5.92
N ALA A 489 4.65 34.69 6.24
CA ALA A 489 4.17 35.99 6.68
C ALA A 489 4.09 36.08 8.21
N SER A 490 3.77 34.98 8.89
CA SER A 490 3.78 34.90 10.36
C SER A 490 3.77 33.46 10.87
N ARG A 491 4.07 33.28 12.15
CA ARG A 491 3.92 32.01 12.89
C ARG A 491 3.01 32.22 14.10
N ARG A 492 2.12 31.27 14.37
CA ARG A 492 1.34 31.21 15.63
C ARG A 492 1.32 29.77 16.14
N GLY A 493 1.93 29.55 17.30
CA GLY A 493 2.13 28.21 17.83
C GLY A 493 2.96 27.36 16.87
N ASP A 494 2.50 26.14 16.61
CA ASP A 494 3.12 25.20 15.66
C ASP A 494 2.73 25.47 14.19
N ASP A 495 1.85 26.43 13.93
CA ASP A 495 1.33 26.74 12.59
C ASP A 495 2.07 27.93 11.97
N VAL A 496 2.34 27.83 10.66
CA VAL A 496 2.97 28.88 9.85
C VAL A 496 1.99 29.38 8.80
N PHE A 497 1.84 30.70 8.71
CA PHE A 497 0.94 31.37 7.78
C PHE A 497 1.74 31.98 6.63
N VAL A 498 1.33 31.66 5.40
CA VAL A 498 2.03 32.05 4.19
C VAL A 498 1.16 32.87 3.26
N ASP A 499 1.78 33.82 2.56
CA ASP A 499 1.20 34.52 1.42
C ASP A 499 1.70 33.87 0.11
N ARG A 500 0.79 33.59 -0.81
CA ARG A 500 1.14 33.03 -2.13
C ARG A 500 1.64 34.16 -3.04
N LEU A 501 2.86 34.04 -3.56
CA LEU A 501 3.45 35.01 -4.47
C LEU A 501 3.67 34.37 -5.85
N PRO A 502 2.96 34.82 -6.90
CA PRO A 502 3.20 34.38 -8.27
C PRO A 502 4.62 34.77 -8.74
N GLY A 503 5.29 33.88 -9.48
CA GLY A 503 6.55 34.18 -10.17
C GLY A 503 7.80 34.34 -9.31
N THR A 504 7.71 34.15 -7.99
CA THR A 504 8.89 34.22 -7.10
C THR A 504 9.63 32.90 -7.05
N ALA A 505 10.96 32.92 -7.18
CA ALA A 505 11.78 31.75 -6.91
C ALA A 505 11.66 31.38 -5.42
N ALA A 506 11.34 30.11 -5.14
CA ALA A 506 11.22 29.60 -3.78
C ALA A 506 11.89 28.24 -3.65
N LEU A 507 12.60 28.03 -2.54
CA LEU A 507 13.15 26.72 -2.22
C LEU A 507 12.02 25.73 -1.94
N PRO A 508 12.18 24.43 -2.24
CA PRO A 508 11.21 23.42 -1.82
C PRO A 508 11.03 23.45 -0.30
N ALA A 509 9.78 23.35 0.18
CA ALA A 509 9.57 23.17 1.61
C ALA A 509 10.29 21.91 2.10
N LYS A 510 10.74 21.91 3.36
CA LYS A 510 11.42 20.75 3.94
C LYS A 510 10.37 19.72 4.31
N PHE A 511 10.17 18.74 3.44
CA PHE A 511 9.35 17.58 3.75
C PHE A 511 10.20 16.49 4.38
N LYS A 512 9.56 15.68 5.23
CA LYS A 512 10.18 14.46 5.73
C LYS A 512 10.52 13.60 4.50
N PRO A 513 11.79 13.21 4.31
CA PRO A 513 12.19 12.45 3.14
C PRO A 513 11.37 11.17 3.05
N ALA A 514 10.94 10.84 1.83
CA ALA A 514 10.43 9.50 1.58
C ALA A 514 11.56 8.51 1.86
N GLY A 515 11.26 7.42 2.54
CA GLY A 515 12.24 6.34 2.69
C GLY A 515 12.65 5.83 1.30
N ARG A 516 13.89 5.33 1.19
CA ARG A 516 14.30 4.61 -0.02
C ARG A 516 13.37 3.39 -0.24
N PRO A 517 13.19 2.92 -1.48
CA PRO A 517 12.53 1.65 -1.75
C PRO A 517 13.12 0.54 -0.90
N ILE A 518 12.26 -0.27 -0.30
CA ILE A 518 12.67 -1.48 0.43
C ILE A 518 12.59 -2.63 -0.55
N TRP A 519 13.73 -3.27 -0.79
CA TRP A 519 13.86 -4.40 -1.68
C TRP A 519 13.60 -5.69 -0.92
N SER A 520 12.63 -6.46 -1.40
CA SER A 520 12.49 -7.85 -1.00
C SER A 520 13.72 -8.65 -1.48
N GLN A 521 13.94 -9.83 -0.91
CA GLN A 521 14.99 -10.72 -1.38
C GLN A 521 14.79 -11.12 -2.85
N ALA A 522 13.54 -11.35 -3.26
CA ALA A 522 13.26 -11.77 -4.63
C ALA A 522 13.45 -10.62 -5.63
N ASP A 523 13.00 -9.40 -5.31
CA ASP A 523 13.29 -8.22 -6.14
C ASP A 523 14.80 -7.99 -6.27
N ALA A 524 15.53 -8.11 -5.15
CA ALA A 524 16.98 -7.93 -5.13
C ALA A 524 17.72 -8.96 -5.99
N ARG A 525 17.35 -10.24 -5.91
CA ARG A 525 17.94 -11.30 -6.75
C ARG A 525 17.63 -11.09 -8.23
N ALA A 526 16.37 -10.79 -8.55
CA ALA A 526 15.95 -10.57 -9.93
C ALA A 526 16.67 -9.36 -10.55
N TYR A 527 16.86 -8.29 -9.77
CA TYR A 527 17.59 -7.12 -10.24
C TYR A 527 19.09 -7.39 -10.40
N VAL A 528 19.72 -8.11 -9.46
CA VAL A 528 21.12 -8.52 -9.60
C VAL A 528 21.33 -9.43 -10.81
N GLU A 529 20.39 -10.35 -11.08
CA GLU A 529 20.40 -11.18 -12.30
C GLU A 529 20.30 -10.32 -13.56
N HIS A 530 19.44 -9.31 -13.56
CA HIS A 530 19.32 -8.33 -14.65
C HIS A 530 20.62 -7.55 -14.91
N LEU A 531 21.42 -7.28 -13.87
CA LEU A 531 22.73 -6.62 -13.98
C LEU A 531 23.83 -7.52 -14.56
N GLY A 532 23.55 -8.80 -14.83
CA GLY A 532 24.46 -9.72 -15.54
C GLY A 532 25.01 -10.86 -14.68
N LEU A 533 24.60 -10.96 -13.41
CA LEU A 533 24.92 -12.12 -12.59
C LEU A 533 24.00 -13.30 -12.95
N LYS A 534 24.54 -14.52 -12.90
CA LYS A 534 23.72 -15.73 -13.12
C LYS A 534 22.73 -15.88 -11.95
N LYS A 535 21.55 -16.46 -12.23
CA LYS A 535 20.56 -16.78 -11.19
C LYS A 535 21.21 -17.55 -10.03
N GLY A 536 20.98 -17.09 -8.80
CA GLY A 536 21.54 -17.67 -7.59
C GLY A 536 23.04 -17.38 -7.35
N HIS A 537 23.68 -16.61 -8.22
CA HIS A 537 25.08 -16.22 -8.03
C HIS A 537 25.20 -14.88 -7.31
N ALA A 538 26.29 -14.75 -6.57
CA ALA A 538 26.73 -13.53 -5.93
C ALA A 538 28.05 -13.06 -6.57
N GLY A 539 28.26 -11.76 -6.64
CA GLY A 539 29.41 -11.16 -7.31
C GLY A 539 30.49 -10.73 -6.33
N LEU A 540 31.75 -10.93 -6.71
CA LEU A 540 32.92 -10.46 -5.99
C LEU A 540 33.82 -9.61 -6.90
N ALA A 541 34.15 -8.42 -6.42
CA ALA A 541 35.16 -7.55 -6.99
C ALA A 541 35.98 -6.88 -5.86
N PRO A 542 37.17 -6.31 -6.15
CA PRO A 542 37.98 -5.64 -5.13
C PRO A 542 37.15 -4.60 -4.36
N GLY A 543 37.01 -4.78 -3.04
CA GLY A 543 36.26 -3.89 -2.16
C GLY A 543 34.72 -3.97 -2.28
N LEU A 544 34.17 -4.94 -3.04
CA LEU A 544 32.74 -5.00 -3.37
C LEU A 544 32.19 -6.44 -3.41
N TRP A 545 31.22 -6.73 -2.53
CA TRP A 545 30.47 -8.00 -2.53
C TRP A 545 29.00 -7.76 -2.85
N ILE A 546 28.46 -8.50 -3.82
CA ILE A 546 27.11 -8.33 -4.35
C ILE A 546 26.30 -9.60 -4.08
N HIS A 547 25.28 -9.51 -3.25
CA HIS A 547 24.63 -10.68 -2.67
C HIS A 547 23.16 -10.86 -3.10
N GLY A 548 22.50 -9.78 -3.52
CA GLY A 548 21.09 -9.82 -3.95
C GLY A 548 20.12 -10.32 -2.87
N LEU A 549 20.38 -10.09 -1.59
CA LEU A 549 19.56 -10.63 -0.49
C LEU A 549 18.41 -9.70 -0.09
N GLY A 550 18.40 -8.45 -0.58
CA GLY A 550 17.43 -7.43 -0.18
C GLY A 550 17.78 -6.76 1.14
N ASP A 551 16.98 -5.78 1.54
CA ASP A 551 17.28 -4.89 2.67
C ASP A 551 17.41 -5.61 4.01
N ALA A 552 16.42 -6.43 4.37
CA ALA A 552 16.36 -7.05 5.68
C ALA A 552 17.41 -8.16 5.84
N ALA A 553 17.47 -9.09 4.89
CA ALA A 553 18.43 -10.19 4.92
C ALA A 553 19.88 -9.71 4.71
N GLY A 554 20.10 -8.71 3.86
CA GLY A 554 21.41 -8.09 3.64
C GLY A 554 21.94 -7.40 4.91
N LEU A 555 21.08 -6.68 5.64
CA LEU A 555 21.46 -6.06 6.92
C LEU A 555 21.89 -7.10 7.96
N VAL A 556 21.15 -8.20 8.09
CA VAL A 556 21.48 -9.28 9.02
C VAL A 556 22.79 -9.95 8.61
N PHE A 557 22.98 -10.21 7.31
CA PHE A 557 24.20 -10.80 6.78
C PHE A 557 25.43 -9.93 7.07
N ALA A 558 25.35 -8.62 6.79
CA ALA A 558 26.41 -7.66 7.09
C ALA A 558 26.78 -7.65 8.58
N ALA A 559 25.77 -7.62 9.45
CA ALA A 559 25.96 -7.57 10.90
C ALA A 559 26.54 -8.87 11.49
N ALA A 560 26.27 -10.02 10.85
CA ALA A 560 26.85 -11.29 11.25
C ALA A 560 28.30 -11.42 10.78
N LEU A 561 28.61 -11.01 9.55
CA LEU A 561 29.98 -10.96 9.02
C LEU A 561 30.89 -10.05 9.86
N ALA A 562 30.38 -8.89 10.28
CA ALA A 562 31.12 -7.98 11.17
C ALA A 562 31.51 -8.65 12.50
N ARG A 563 30.69 -9.56 13.03
CA ARG A 563 31.00 -10.31 14.26
C ARG A 563 32.00 -11.46 14.04
N LEU A 564 32.13 -11.94 12.81
CA LEU A 564 33.15 -12.90 12.39
C LEU A 564 34.51 -12.23 12.10
N GLY A 565 34.64 -10.92 12.36
CA GLY A 565 35.89 -10.17 12.21
C GLY A 565 36.07 -9.48 10.85
N PHE A 566 35.07 -9.54 9.95
CA PHE A 566 35.13 -8.83 8.67
C PHE A 566 34.86 -7.33 8.85
N VAL A 567 35.67 -6.49 8.20
CA VAL A 567 35.40 -5.06 8.12
C VAL A 567 34.35 -4.84 7.03
N VAL A 568 33.09 -4.74 7.43
CA VAL A 568 31.96 -4.54 6.52
C VAL A 568 31.43 -3.12 6.63
N GLU A 569 31.65 -2.35 5.57
CA GLU A 569 30.95 -1.10 5.33
C GLU A 569 29.63 -1.45 4.65
N ALA A 570 28.54 -1.47 5.43
CA ALA A 570 27.24 -1.84 4.92
C ALA A 570 26.70 -0.76 3.97
N ASP A 571 26.71 -1.01 2.66
CA ASP A 571 26.33 -0.04 1.62
C ASP A 571 25.12 -0.47 0.79
N GLY A 572 24.04 -0.83 1.48
CA GLY A 572 22.72 -1.00 0.87
C GLY A 572 22.20 -2.44 0.78
N PRO A 573 21.09 -2.65 0.06
CA PRO A 573 20.36 -3.93 0.06
C PRO A 573 20.92 -5.00 -0.88
N LEU A 574 21.88 -4.63 -1.73
CA LEU A 574 22.46 -5.50 -2.76
C LEU A 574 23.95 -5.73 -2.54
N VAL A 575 24.62 -4.85 -1.78
CA VAL A 575 26.07 -4.73 -1.75
C VAL A 575 26.59 -4.54 -0.33
N LEU A 576 27.71 -5.20 -0.06
CA LEU A 576 28.57 -4.96 1.09
C LEU A 576 29.93 -4.45 0.60
N ARG A 577 30.43 -3.37 1.19
CA ARG A 577 31.80 -2.91 0.96
C ARG A 577 32.73 -3.52 2.00
N THR A 578 33.94 -3.81 1.57
CA THR A 578 35.01 -4.30 2.43
C THR A 578 36.25 -3.48 2.16
N SER A 579 37.23 -3.52 3.07
CA SER A 579 38.56 -2.94 2.81
C SER A 579 39.13 -3.44 1.47
N GLU A 580 39.93 -2.61 0.80
CA GLU A 580 40.34 -2.71 -0.62
C GLU A 580 41.14 -3.98 -1.02
N SER A 581 41.26 -4.98 -0.16
CA SER A 581 42.09 -6.18 -0.35
C SER A 581 41.37 -7.53 -0.19
N LEU A 582 40.05 -7.56 0.09
CA LEU A 582 39.34 -8.82 0.34
C LEU A 582 38.59 -9.35 -0.89
N LEU A 583 39.31 -10.11 -1.73
CA LEU A 583 38.71 -11.01 -2.73
C LEU A 583 38.36 -12.40 -2.16
N THR A 584 38.48 -12.59 -0.84
CA THR A 584 38.12 -13.85 -0.20
C THR A 584 36.61 -14.03 -0.16
N LEU A 585 36.16 -15.27 -0.39
CA LEU A 585 34.75 -15.62 -0.29
C LEU A 585 34.25 -15.37 1.14
N PRO A 586 33.08 -14.72 1.34
CA PRO A 586 32.50 -14.62 2.66
C PRO A 586 32.05 -15.99 3.18
N PRO A 587 32.04 -16.21 4.51
CA PRO A 587 31.49 -17.42 5.09
C PRO A 587 29.99 -17.50 4.79
N THR A 588 29.60 -18.58 4.12
CA THR A 588 28.19 -18.87 3.83
C THR A 588 27.49 -19.64 4.96
N ASP A 589 28.27 -20.28 5.84
CA ASP A 589 27.79 -20.92 7.05
C ASP A 589 27.99 -20.01 8.28
N VAL A 590 27.06 -19.07 8.45
CA VAL A 590 27.06 -18.14 9.58
C VAL A 590 26.37 -18.80 10.79
N PRO A 591 27.01 -18.87 11.97
CA PRO A 591 26.41 -19.46 13.16
C PRO A 591 25.08 -18.83 13.57
N GLU A 592 24.12 -19.66 14.04
CA GLU A 592 22.78 -19.23 14.45
C GLU A 592 22.81 -18.08 15.46
N VAL A 593 23.66 -18.24 16.47
CA VAL A 593 23.82 -17.28 17.56
C VAL A 593 24.21 -15.88 17.05
N LEU A 594 24.93 -15.78 15.92
CA LEU A 594 25.28 -14.49 15.32
C LEU A 594 24.11 -13.88 14.54
N ILE A 595 23.29 -14.72 13.89
CA ILE A 595 22.06 -14.29 13.21
C ILE A 595 21.07 -13.74 14.24
N GLU A 596 20.82 -14.49 15.31
CA GLU A 596 19.97 -14.06 16.43
C GLU A 596 20.50 -12.77 17.07
N SER A 597 21.80 -12.70 17.36
CA SER A 597 22.43 -11.50 17.89
C SER A 597 22.31 -10.29 16.93
N ALA A 598 22.34 -10.51 15.62
CA ALA A 598 22.12 -9.46 14.63
C ALA A 598 20.67 -8.98 14.58
N LEU A 599 19.69 -9.90 14.65
CA LEU A 599 18.27 -9.57 14.75
C LEU A 599 18.00 -8.70 15.98
N ASN A 600 18.53 -9.10 17.14
CA ASN A 600 18.34 -8.40 18.41
C ASN A 600 18.97 -7.00 18.39
N LYS A 601 20.20 -6.88 17.89
CA LYS A 601 20.90 -5.59 17.81
C LYS A 601 20.21 -4.61 16.86
N HIS A 602 19.55 -5.10 15.81
CA HIS A 602 18.93 -4.27 14.77
C HIS A 602 17.39 -4.25 14.79
N GLU A 603 16.78 -4.70 15.89
CA GLU A 603 15.34 -4.88 16.05
C GLU A 603 14.51 -3.70 15.51
N ARG A 604 14.84 -2.47 15.92
CA ARG A 604 14.15 -1.24 15.49
C ARG A 604 14.24 -0.96 13.98
N LYS A 605 15.38 -1.28 13.36
CA LYS A 605 15.59 -1.06 11.92
C LYS A 605 14.88 -2.17 11.14
N LEU A 606 15.00 -3.42 11.58
CA LEU A 606 14.36 -4.57 10.97
C LEU A 606 12.84 -4.47 11.03
N ALA A 607 12.26 -4.06 12.16
CA ALA A 607 10.81 -3.88 12.30
C ALA A 607 10.21 -2.94 11.25
N LYS A 608 10.96 -1.91 10.83
CA LYS A 608 10.55 -0.99 9.75
C LYS A 608 10.64 -1.68 8.38
N LEU A 609 11.71 -2.45 8.15
CA LEU A 609 11.94 -3.16 6.89
C LEU A 609 10.98 -4.33 6.68
N THR A 610 10.55 -4.98 7.77
CA THR A 610 9.63 -6.12 7.77
C THR A 610 8.18 -5.72 8.06
N GLY A 611 7.86 -4.42 8.03
CA GLY A 611 6.47 -3.94 8.09
C GLY A 611 5.72 -4.24 9.38
N GLN A 612 6.40 -4.43 10.51
CA GLN A 612 5.78 -4.87 11.78
C GLN A 612 4.81 -3.86 12.41
N GLY A 613 4.87 -2.60 11.96
CA GLY A 613 3.94 -1.52 12.30
C GLY A 613 4.03 -0.99 13.73
N PRO A 614 3.06 -0.14 14.14
CA PRO A 614 3.19 0.69 15.34
C PRO A 614 3.12 -0.10 16.65
N ASP A 615 2.30 -1.15 16.71
CA ASP A 615 2.13 -1.94 17.93
C ASP A 615 3.27 -2.93 18.18
N PHE A 616 4.25 -3.03 17.26
CA PHE A 616 5.39 -3.92 17.40
C PHE A 616 6.21 -3.62 18.65
N ALA A 617 6.43 -2.35 18.98
CA ALA A 617 7.17 -1.94 20.16
C ALA A 617 6.49 -2.38 21.47
N HIS A 618 5.20 -2.70 21.42
CA HIS A 618 4.47 -3.21 22.56
C HIS A 618 4.75 -4.70 22.81
N LEU A 619 5.19 -5.48 21.82
CA LEU A 619 5.52 -6.91 22.03
C LEU A 619 6.67 -7.10 23.05
N PRO A 620 6.59 -8.13 23.92
CA PRO A 620 7.73 -8.55 24.74
C PRO A 620 8.96 -8.82 23.87
N VAL A 621 10.16 -8.65 24.42
CA VAL A 621 11.42 -8.81 23.67
C VAL A 621 11.46 -10.13 22.92
N GLY A 622 11.23 -11.26 23.60
CA GLY A 622 11.22 -12.58 22.95
C GLY A 622 10.15 -12.76 21.86
N GLU A 623 9.05 -12.01 21.91
CA GLU A 623 8.05 -12.00 20.83
C GLU A 623 8.49 -11.16 19.65
N ARG A 624 9.15 -10.03 19.90
CA ARG A 624 9.73 -9.22 18.82
C ARG A 624 10.80 -10.00 18.09
N GLU A 625 11.64 -10.71 18.84
CA GLU A 625 12.62 -11.65 18.29
C GLU A 625 11.94 -12.73 17.47
N ARG A 626 10.96 -13.45 18.03
CA ARG A 626 10.22 -14.49 17.28
C ARG A 626 9.52 -13.92 16.05
N SER A 627 8.96 -12.71 16.12
CA SER A 627 8.28 -12.06 14.99
C SER A 627 9.26 -11.75 13.87
N LEU A 628 10.44 -11.22 14.22
CA LEU A 628 11.51 -10.97 13.25
C LEU A 628 12.03 -12.28 12.67
N ILE A 629 12.17 -13.32 13.50
CA ILE A 629 12.51 -14.69 13.08
C ILE A 629 11.45 -15.22 12.13
N LEU A 630 10.16 -15.11 12.41
CA LEU A 630 9.10 -15.57 11.50
C LEU A 630 9.10 -14.80 10.19
N ALA A 631 9.40 -13.50 10.23
CA ALA A 631 9.53 -12.67 9.03
C ALA A 631 10.80 -12.97 8.22
N LEU A 632 11.88 -13.40 8.88
CA LEU A 632 13.22 -13.55 8.31
C LEU A 632 13.83 -14.94 8.59
N HIS A 633 13.02 -16.00 8.64
CA HIS A 633 13.33 -17.35 9.14
C HIS A 633 14.84 -17.70 9.11
N PRO A 634 15.55 -17.84 10.26
CA PRO A 634 17.02 -17.99 10.31
C PRO A 634 17.58 -19.12 9.44
N THR A 635 16.89 -20.27 9.42
CA THR A 635 17.25 -21.38 8.51
C THR A 635 17.05 -21.03 7.04
N ALA A 636 16.02 -20.23 6.70
CA ALA A 636 15.80 -19.76 5.34
C ALA A 636 16.83 -18.70 4.96
N LEU A 637 17.25 -17.83 5.88
CA LEU A 637 18.39 -16.93 5.68
C LEU A 637 19.65 -17.72 5.39
N ARG A 638 19.98 -18.73 6.21
CA ARG A 638 21.14 -19.59 5.97
C ARG A 638 21.05 -20.31 4.64
N ARG A 639 19.92 -20.94 4.33
CA ARG A 639 19.71 -21.60 3.03
C ARG A 639 19.86 -20.61 1.88
N ALA A 640 19.38 -19.38 2.06
CA ALA A 640 19.52 -18.34 1.07
C ALA A 640 20.97 -17.85 0.91
N TRP A 641 21.75 -17.79 1.98
CA TRP A 641 23.17 -17.40 1.96
C TRP A 641 24.05 -18.53 1.42
N ALA A 642 23.88 -19.76 1.91
CA ALA A 642 24.55 -20.96 1.45
C ALA A 642 24.21 -21.34 0.01
N GLY A 643 23.01 -20.98 -0.45
CA GLY A 643 22.61 -21.13 -1.85
C GLY A 643 23.23 -20.09 -2.79
N LEU A 644 23.98 -19.10 -2.28
CA LEU A 644 24.71 -18.16 -3.15
C LEU A 644 25.97 -18.82 -3.68
N VAL A 645 26.08 -18.87 -5.00
CA VAL A 645 27.33 -19.24 -5.67
C VAL A 645 28.15 -17.97 -5.89
N TRP A 646 29.19 -17.79 -5.09
CA TRP A 646 30.07 -16.63 -5.22
C TRP A 646 31.01 -16.78 -6.41
N THR A 647 30.99 -15.79 -7.30
CA THR A 647 31.85 -15.75 -8.48
C THR A 647 32.55 -14.40 -8.59
N VAL A 648 33.82 -14.43 -8.98
CA VAL A 648 34.52 -13.22 -9.42
C VAL A 648 33.83 -12.74 -10.69
N ILE A 649 33.45 -11.46 -10.70
CA ILE A 649 32.71 -10.85 -11.81
C ILE A 649 33.66 -10.04 -12.70
N SER A 650 33.31 -9.95 -13.99
CA SER A 650 34.06 -9.14 -14.96
C SER A 650 33.93 -7.65 -14.64
N GLU A 651 34.86 -6.85 -15.16
CA GLU A 651 34.82 -5.38 -15.06
C GLU A 651 33.49 -4.82 -15.60
N ASP A 652 32.97 -5.34 -16.72
CA ASP A 652 31.66 -4.94 -17.26
C ASP A 652 30.49 -5.09 -16.26
N VAL A 653 30.47 -6.21 -15.52
CA VAL A 653 29.44 -6.44 -14.50
C VAL A 653 29.67 -5.51 -13.31
N VAL A 654 30.91 -5.28 -12.91
CA VAL A 654 31.27 -4.30 -11.86
C VAL A 654 30.80 -2.90 -12.24
N ASP A 655 31.02 -2.49 -13.48
CA ASP A 655 30.63 -1.18 -14.01
C ASP A 655 29.11 -1.04 -13.99
N ARG A 656 28.35 -2.02 -14.51
CA ARG A 656 26.89 -2.01 -14.44
C ARG A 656 26.36 -1.91 -13.01
N ILE A 657 27.02 -2.57 -12.06
CA ILE A 657 26.65 -2.48 -10.64
C ILE A 657 27.00 -1.12 -10.06
N ASN A 658 28.20 -0.59 -10.30
CA ASN A 658 28.57 0.75 -9.83
C ASN A 658 27.61 1.80 -10.36
N LEU A 659 27.25 1.71 -11.65
CA LEU A 659 26.22 2.52 -12.27
C LEU A 659 24.86 2.35 -11.56
N ALA A 660 24.41 1.12 -11.32
CA ALA A 660 23.17 0.85 -10.60
C ALA A 660 23.14 1.41 -9.17
N LEU A 661 24.31 1.58 -8.54
CA LEU A 661 24.47 2.19 -7.22
C LEU A 661 24.63 3.73 -7.28
N GLY A 662 24.58 4.31 -8.48
CA GLY A 662 24.76 5.75 -8.70
C GLY A 662 26.19 6.22 -8.47
N ARG A 663 27.18 5.34 -8.68
CA ARG A 663 28.61 5.64 -8.58
C ARG A 663 29.17 5.84 -9.98
N THR A 664 29.94 6.91 -10.16
CA THR A 664 30.71 7.23 -11.36
C THR A 664 32.17 6.91 -11.13
#